data_AF-A0A135LPL9-F1
#
_entry.id   AF-A0A135LPL9-F1
#
_cell.length_a   1.000
_cell.length_b   1.000
_cell.length_c   1.000
_cell.angle_alpha   90.00
_cell.angle_beta   90.00
_cell.angle_gamma   90.00
#
_symmetry.space_group_name_H-M   'P 1'
#
loop_
_entity.id
_entity.type
_entity.pdbx_description
1 polymer ?
#
loop_
_entity_poly.entity_id
_entity_poly.type
_entity_poly.pdbx_seq_one_letter_code
_entity_poly.pdbx_strand_id
1 'polypeptide(L)'
;MPQKITVAVAQARTLSTLELTLAALKQTTQHAASKGVHLLLFPEAYLGGYPRTCDFGTVFGAREPYGRDQFLEYFRAAVDLGDTPAGGGDDWVKRKLPVAQGRDHRGDGTREFLERLSRETGVFIATGLIEKAGGSLYCSALYVDPLRGVLGKRRKVMPRDWINADLKLLKKTGSERLVWAQGSPSTLKAITTELNGVKLTIAAAICWESFMPLLRQSLYSQNVNIYLAPTADSRDTWLPLMRTIGGEGRTFVLSCNQCVRYNELPSWITEQSKTTEETPDRYISRGGSCIVGPFGEVVAEPIWEVSTDDAADGSSIENGLVISDIDLEDWTHTPAFMQFALPPRRSPHTVPFSRSPRMSSYRRKQLKSIAVLAFAISSLIYLIHYLYSSSSTSIVAPVGTSGVVIVTLLDRQRFSESYLKKIIANREDYAKRHGYTNFFASVSDYDDAVGDAPMTWAVAPATRHAMATHPRSAYFFHLATNALIMNPTKPLKSHILEKGRLEDLMMRDVPIVPPDSIIRTFANQKEADVELILTQDSEDLNPGSFILKNGEFARFFLDVWFDPLFRNYNFAKAETHGLDHIMQWHPTVLARTALVPQRILSSYSSDSPGAALDGTYKDGDFVIQFHGCDDTKGRDCARELESYYKLWEKKAQSD
;
A
#
# COMPACT_ATOMS: atom_id res chain seq x y z
N MET A 1 19.60 9.51 37.75
CA MET A 1 20.76 10.41 37.55
C MET A 1 20.49 11.01 36.19
N PRO A 2 20.58 12.34 36.02
CA PRO A 2 20.11 13.01 34.79
C PRO A 2 20.75 12.34 33.57
N GLN A 3 19.92 11.90 32.62
CA GLN A 3 20.34 11.06 31.50
C GLN A 3 20.83 11.93 30.35
N LYS A 4 21.80 12.78 30.66
CA LYS A 4 22.35 13.78 29.74
C LYS A 4 23.41 13.20 28.83
N ILE A 5 23.25 13.43 27.53
CA ILE A 5 24.26 13.10 26.53
C ILE A 5 24.46 14.31 25.61
N THR A 6 25.72 14.66 25.37
CA THR A 6 26.09 15.65 24.37
C THR A 6 26.03 15.02 22.98
N VAL A 7 25.25 15.60 22.07
CA VAL A 7 25.06 15.12 20.69
C VAL A 7 25.46 16.20 19.69
N ALA A 8 25.78 15.80 18.46
CA ALA A 8 26.06 16.76 17.39
C ALA A 8 25.64 16.28 15.99
N VAL A 9 25.38 17.26 15.10
CA VAL A 9 25.26 17.07 13.65
C VAL A 9 26.36 17.85 12.94
N ALA A 10 27.05 17.20 11.99
CA ALA A 10 28.11 17.79 11.18
C ALA A 10 27.59 18.13 9.77
N GLN A 11 27.28 19.39 9.53
CA GLN A 11 26.94 19.87 8.19
C GLN A 11 28.20 19.93 7.35
N ALA A 12 28.36 18.92 6.49
CA ALA A 12 29.60 18.61 5.79
C ALA A 12 29.34 18.29 4.31
N ARG A 13 30.39 18.19 3.49
CA ARG A 13 30.31 17.79 2.07
C ARG A 13 31.27 16.67 1.71
N THR A 14 30.89 15.86 0.74
CA THR A 14 31.80 14.88 0.13
C THR A 14 32.93 15.61 -0.59
N LEU A 15 34.17 15.18 -0.38
CA LEU A 15 35.35 15.70 -1.07
C LEU A 15 35.64 14.90 -2.35
N SER A 16 36.61 15.34 -3.15
CA SER A 16 36.90 14.78 -4.47
C SER A 16 37.30 13.29 -4.47
N THR A 17 37.71 12.73 -3.33
CA THR A 17 37.96 11.29 -3.15
C THR A 17 37.38 10.78 -1.83
N LEU A 18 37.15 9.46 -1.76
CA LEU A 18 36.74 8.78 -0.54
C LEU A 18 37.79 8.95 0.58
N GLU A 19 39.09 8.86 0.26
CA GLU A 19 40.18 9.01 1.23
C GLU A 19 40.21 10.41 1.86
N LEU A 20 40.05 11.47 1.06
CA LEU A 20 39.96 12.84 1.56
C LEU A 20 38.70 13.04 2.42
N THR A 21 37.57 12.48 2.00
CA THR A 21 36.31 12.54 2.78
C THR A 21 36.43 11.79 4.12
N LEU A 22 37.16 10.66 4.16
CA LEU A 22 37.45 9.94 5.40
C LEU A 22 38.44 10.68 6.31
N ALA A 23 39.38 11.45 5.73
CA ALA A 23 40.27 12.33 6.50
C ALA A 23 39.49 13.51 7.13
N ALA A 24 38.59 14.16 6.39
CA ALA A 24 37.71 15.21 6.90
C ALA A 24 36.74 14.69 7.98
N LEU A 25 36.17 13.49 7.78
CA LEU A 25 35.38 12.77 8.78
C LEU A 25 36.19 12.55 10.06
N LYS A 26 37.46 12.11 9.94
CA LYS A 26 38.37 11.95 11.09
C LYS A 26 38.64 13.27 11.82
N GLN A 27 39.00 14.35 11.11
CA GLN A 27 39.23 15.66 11.71
C GLN A 27 37.99 16.18 12.45
N THR A 28 36.82 16.12 11.80
CA THR A 28 35.53 16.53 12.39
C THR A 28 35.18 15.69 13.62
N THR A 29 35.39 14.37 13.57
CA THR A 29 35.14 13.48 14.72
C THR A 29 36.11 13.76 15.87
N GLN A 30 37.39 14.05 15.59
CA GLN A 30 38.38 14.40 16.61
C GLN A 30 38.08 15.77 17.27
N HIS A 31 37.57 16.75 16.51
CA HIS A 31 37.09 18.02 17.06
C HIS A 31 35.83 17.81 17.92
N ALA A 32 34.85 17.02 17.45
CA ALA A 32 33.67 16.68 18.23
C ALA A 32 34.04 15.98 19.56
N ALA A 33 35.02 15.08 19.54
CA ALA A 33 35.53 14.42 20.75
C ALA A 33 36.17 15.41 21.74
N SER A 34 36.94 16.40 21.27
CA SER A 34 37.55 17.42 22.16
C SER A 34 36.52 18.36 22.78
N LYS A 35 35.32 18.48 22.18
CA LYS A 35 34.14 19.17 22.72
C LYS A 35 33.26 18.28 23.62
N GLY A 36 33.60 16.99 23.81
CA GLY A 36 32.83 16.07 24.66
C GLY A 36 31.60 15.45 24.00
N VAL A 37 31.48 15.47 22.66
CA VAL A 37 30.35 14.87 21.94
C VAL A 37 30.35 13.34 22.08
N HIS A 38 29.20 12.77 22.45
CA HIS A 38 29.01 11.32 22.61
C HIS A 38 28.48 10.66 21.33
N LEU A 39 27.63 11.35 20.58
CA LEU A 39 27.02 10.89 19.33
C LEU A 39 27.14 11.96 18.25
N LEU A 40 27.70 11.59 17.10
CA LEU A 40 27.91 12.44 15.94
C LEU A 40 27.19 11.87 14.69
N LEU A 41 26.34 12.68 14.07
CA LEU A 41 25.65 12.35 12.82
C LEU A 41 26.25 13.14 11.63
N PHE A 42 26.51 12.44 10.53
CA PHE A 42 26.90 12.99 9.21
C PHE A 42 25.74 12.93 8.19
N PRO A 43 25.81 13.68 7.06
CA PRO A 43 24.71 13.81 6.08
C PRO A 43 24.33 12.55 5.29
N GLU A 44 23.23 12.63 4.52
CA GLU A 44 22.88 11.62 3.51
C GLU A 44 23.97 11.54 2.43
N ALA A 45 24.34 10.31 2.05
CA ALA A 45 25.32 10.02 0.98
C ALA A 45 26.71 10.67 1.16
N TYR A 46 27.08 11.07 2.38
CA TYR A 46 28.35 11.78 2.65
C TYR A 46 29.58 11.02 2.17
N LEU A 47 29.66 9.70 2.38
CA LEU A 47 30.70 8.86 1.75
C LEU A 47 30.21 8.33 0.38
N GLY A 48 30.98 8.56 -0.67
CA GLY A 48 30.64 8.20 -2.06
C GLY A 48 29.84 9.26 -2.83
N GLY A 49 29.17 10.19 -2.13
CA GLY A 49 28.60 11.41 -2.69
C GLY A 49 27.16 11.33 -3.17
N TYR A 50 26.49 12.48 -3.15
CA TYR A 50 25.19 12.68 -3.78
C TYR A 50 25.39 13.25 -5.20
N PRO A 51 24.93 12.59 -6.28
CA PRO A 51 25.11 13.03 -7.66
C PRO A 51 24.12 14.15 -8.03
N ARG A 52 24.25 15.31 -7.37
CA ARG A 52 23.43 16.50 -7.68
C ARG A 52 23.78 17.00 -9.07
N THR A 53 22.79 17.52 -9.81
CA THR A 53 22.90 18.01 -11.20
C THR A 53 23.20 16.96 -12.29
N CYS A 54 23.30 15.67 -11.95
CA CYS A 54 23.41 14.58 -12.93
C CYS A 54 22.04 14.14 -13.47
N ASP A 55 21.98 13.77 -14.75
CA ASP A 55 20.88 13.04 -15.40
C ASP A 55 21.30 11.63 -15.90
N PHE A 56 22.59 11.32 -15.82
CA PHE A 56 23.23 10.10 -16.33
C PHE A 56 22.90 9.81 -17.80
N GLY A 57 22.67 10.85 -18.62
CA GLY A 57 22.36 10.71 -20.05
C GLY A 57 21.14 9.82 -20.34
N THR A 58 20.16 9.83 -19.43
CA THR A 58 18.96 8.98 -19.52
C THR A 58 17.74 9.80 -19.94
N VAL A 59 17.12 9.38 -21.05
CA VAL A 59 15.82 9.87 -21.51
C VAL A 59 14.93 8.68 -21.87
N PHE A 60 13.64 8.90 -22.12
CA PHE A 60 12.70 7.80 -22.32
C PHE A 60 13.09 6.93 -23.53
N GLY A 61 13.52 5.69 -23.27
CA GLY A 61 13.98 4.73 -24.27
C GLY A 61 15.47 4.79 -24.65
N ALA A 62 16.21 5.86 -24.34
CA ALA A 62 17.61 6.03 -24.75
C ALA A 62 18.59 6.19 -23.57
N ARG A 63 19.85 5.82 -23.80
CA ARG A 63 20.96 5.95 -22.85
C ARG A 63 22.21 6.39 -23.59
N GLU A 64 22.63 7.63 -23.40
CA GLU A 64 23.81 8.19 -24.07
C GLU A 64 25.12 7.56 -23.56
N PRO A 65 26.22 7.60 -24.35
CA PRO A 65 27.49 7.00 -23.94
C PRO A 65 28.01 7.56 -22.61
N TYR A 66 28.07 8.91 -22.48
CA TYR A 66 28.61 9.57 -21.29
C TYR A 66 27.89 9.21 -19.99
N GLY A 67 26.60 8.89 -20.06
CA GLY A 67 25.82 8.46 -18.91
C GLY A 67 26.35 7.17 -18.27
N ARG A 68 26.93 6.29 -19.09
CA ARG A 68 27.60 5.07 -18.63
C ARG A 68 28.93 5.40 -17.94
N ASP A 69 29.67 6.37 -18.47
CA ASP A 69 30.95 6.80 -17.90
C ASP A 69 30.75 7.54 -16.57
N GLN A 70 29.75 8.42 -16.47
CA GLN A 70 29.34 9.06 -15.21
C GLN A 70 28.88 8.01 -14.17
N PHE A 71 28.09 7.01 -14.58
CA PHE A 71 27.70 5.93 -13.67
C PHE A 71 28.90 5.07 -13.24
N LEU A 72 29.87 4.84 -14.14
CA LEU A 72 31.09 4.10 -13.85
C LEU A 72 31.99 4.82 -12.84
N GLU A 73 32.21 6.13 -12.98
CA GLU A 73 32.95 6.91 -11.98
C GLU A 73 32.21 7.00 -10.64
N TYR A 74 30.89 7.15 -10.67
CA TYR A 74 30.08 7.12 -9.45
C TYR A 74 30.15 5.75 -8.74
N PHE A 75 30.14 4.64 -9.50
CA PHE A 75 30.33 3.29 -8.98
C PHE A 75 31.77 3.02 -8.47
N ARG A 76 32.78 3.67 -9.07
CA ARG A 76 34.16 3.66 -8.56
C ARG A 76 34.24 4.38 -7.21
N ALA A 77 33.64 5.55 -7.08
CA ALA A 77 33.64 6.38 -5.86
C ALA A 77 32.81 5.81 -4.69
N ALA A 78 31.78 5.01 -4.95
CA ALA A 78 30.96 4.37 -3.91
C ALA A 78 31.75 3.40 -3.01
N VAL A 79 31.30 3.21 -1.77
CA VAL A 79 31.97 2.43 -0.71
C VAL A 79 31.64 0.93 -0.83
N ASP A 80 32.66 0.07 -0.85
CA ASP A 80 32.49 -1.39 -0.74
C ASP A 80 32.59 -1.83 0.73
N LEU A 81 31.43 -2.03 1.35
CA LEU A 81 31.34 -2.57 2.72
C LEU A 81 31.50 -4.10 2.80
N GLY A 82 31.73 -4.79 1.68
CA GLY A 82 31.86 -6.24 1.62
C GLY A 82 30.56 -6.98 1.94
N ASP A 83 29.38 -6.39 1.72
CA ASP A 83 28.10 -7.05 1.95
C ASP A 83 27.52 -7.71 0.69
N THR A 84 26.41 -8.41 0.82
CA THR A 84 25.66 -9.04 -0.28
C THR A 84 24.53 -8.13 -0.79
N PRO A 85 24.05 -8.30 -2.04
CA PRO A 85 22.88 -7.57 -2.54
C PRO A 85 21.62 -7.79 -1.70
N ALA A 86 21.40 -9.00 -1.16
CA ALA A 86 20.29 -9.29 -0.25
C ALA A 86 20.42 -8.62 1.14
N GLY A 87 21.62 -8.19 1.51
CA GLY A 87 21.96 -7.67 2.84
C GLY A 87 22.24 -8.81 3.83
N GLY A 88 23.51 -9.00 4.21
CA GLY A 88 23.94 -10.04 5.16
C GLY A 88 23.55 -9.77 6.61
N GLY A 89 22.99 -8.59 6.90
CA GLY A 89 22.35 -8.25 8.17
C GLY A 89 23.22 -8.58 9.39
N ASP A 90 22.64 -9.35 10.32
CA ASP A 90 23.29 -9.85 11.53
C ASP A 90 24.64 -10.54 11.26
N ASP A 91 24.78 -11.28 10.16
CA ASP A 91 25.98 -12.07 9.87
C ASP A 91 27.09 -11.24 9.20
N TRP A 92 26.73 -10.16 8.49
CA TRP A 92 27.67 -9.11 8.09
C TRP A 92 28.15 -8.31 9.32
N VAL A 93 27.23 -7.88 10.18
CA VAL A 93 27.55 -7.19 11.45
C VAL A 93 28.54 -8.03 12.28
N LYS A 94 28.21 -9.30 12.51
CA LYS A 94 29.00 -10.27 13.31
C LYS A 94 30.24 -10.84 12.59
N ARG A 95 30.65 -10.26 11.45
CA ARG A 95 31.84 -10.63 10.66
C ARG A 95 31.93 -12.12 10.29
N LYS A 96 30.80 -12.81 10.10
CA LYS A 96 30.76 -14.25 9.76
C LYS A 96 30.91 -14.54 8.27
N LEU A 97 30.70 -13.55 7.40
CA LEU A 97 30.80 -13.73 5.95
C LEU A 97 32.26 -14.03 5.56
N PRO A 98 32.51 -14.98 4.65
CA PRO A 98 33.87 -15.39 4.29
C PRO A 98 34.65 -14.23 3.65
N VAL A 99 35.90 -14.06 4.09
CA VAL A 99 36.85 -13.08 3.52
C VAL A 99 37.59 -13.72 2.34
N ALA A 100 38.01 -12.91 1.36
CA ALA A 100 38.82 -13.39 0.24
C ALA A 100 40.20 -13.87 0.71
N GLN A 101 40.72 -14.95 0.11
CA GLN A 101 42.03 -15.49 0.45
C GLN A 101 43.13 -14.44 0.24
N GLY A 102 43.92 -14.15 1.28
CA GLY A 102 44.95 -13.12 1.25
C GLY A 102 44.48 -11.69 1.52
N ARG A 103 43.25 -11.48 2.02
CA ARG A 103 42.79 -10.20 2.60
C ARG A 103 42.38 -10.36 4.06
N ASP A 104 42.57 -9.30 4.85
CA ASP A 104 42.12 -9.23 6.25
C ASP A 104 40.66 -8.74 6.40
N HIS A 105 40.13 -8.09 5.35
CA HIS A 105 38.79 -7.49 5.30
C HIS A 105 38.10 -7.80 3.97
N ARG A 106 36.77 -7.76 3.96
CA ARG A 106 35.94 -8.24 2.85
C ARG A 106 35.61 -7.18 1.78
N GLY A 107 35.69 -5.90 2.13
CA GLY A 107 35.38 -4.75 1.26
C GLY A 107 36.61 -3.90 0.92
N ASP A 108 36.47 -2.58 1.03
CA ASP A 108 37.53 -1.58 0.80
C ASP A 108 38.28 -1.11 2.08
N GLY A 109 37.85 -1.57 3.26
CA GLY A 109 38.43 -1.20 4.56
C GLY A 109 37.78 0.01 5.25
N THR A 110 36.79 0.67 4.63
CA THR A 110 36.07 1.81 5.22
C THR A 110 35.38 1.44 6.54
N ARG A 111 34.86 0.22 6.66
CA ARG A 111 34.32 -0.30 7.94
C ARG A 111 35.39 -0.28 9.03
N GLU A 112 36.54 -0.90 8.74
CA GLU A 112 37.66 -1.05 9.67
C GLU A 112 38.38 0.28 9.97
N PHE A 113 38.20 1.30 9.12
CA PHE A 113 38.57 2.69 9.42
C PHE A 113 37.59 3.31 10.43
N LEU A 114 36.28 3.25 10.18
CA LEU A 114 35.27 3.87 11.05
C LEU A 114 35.18 3.21 12.43
N GLU A 115 35.23 1.87 12.51
CA GLU A 115 35.28 1.13 13.78
C GLU A 115 36.53 1.49 14.61
N ARG A 116 37.64 1.78 13.94
CA ARG A 116 38.88 2.22 14.60
C ARG A 116 38.79 3.67 15.07
N LEU A 117 38.28 4.57 14.22
CA LEU A 117 38.10 5.99 14.54
C LEU A 117 37.16 6.19 15.73
N SER A 118 35.99 5.55 15.72
CA SER A 118 35.03 5.61 16.83
C SER A 118 35.67 5.13 18.15
N ARG A 119 36.45 4.05 18.12
CA ARG A 119 37.21 3.54 19.28
C ARG A 119 38.38 4.44 19.69
N GLU A 120 39.05 5.11 18.75
CA GLU A 120 40.13 6.08 19.02
C GLU A 120 39.62 7.37 19.67
N THR A 121 38.39 7.81 19.36
CA THR A 121 37.81 9.06 19.84
C THR A 121 36.80 8.90 20.98
N GLY A 122 36.25 7.70 21.17
CA GLY A 122 35.14 7.43 22.10
C GLY A 122 33.77 7.89 21.60
N VAL A 123 33.68 8.45 20.39
CA VAL A 123 32.45 9.02 19.81
C VAL A 123 31.69 7.95 19.03
N PHE A 124 30.38 7.84 19.26
CA PHE A 124 29.48 7.05 18.42
C PHE A 124 29.26 7.77 17.08
N ILE A 125 29.54 7.08 15.97
CA ILE A 125 29.46 7.67 14.62
C ILE A 125 28.25 7.09 13.87
N ALA A 126 27.34 7.97 13.47
CA ALA A 126 26.30 7.67 12.48
C ALA A 126 26.62 8.40 11.17
N THR A 127 26.67 7.68 10.05
CA THR A 127 27.04 8.29 8.75
C THR A 127 26.26 7.72 7.58
N GLY A 128 25.88 8.59 6.64
CA GLY A 128 25.28 8.24 5.36
C GLY A 128 26.36 7.93 4.31
N LEU A 129 26.17 6.85 3.56
CA LEU A 129 27.12 6.38 2.56
C LEU A 129 26.41 5.73 1.36
N ILE A 130 27.06 5.76 0.21
CA ILE A 130 26.65 5.02 -0.97
C ILE A 130 27.39 3.69 -0.99
N GLU A 131 26.66 2.62 -0.73
CA GLU A 131 27.17 1.26 -0.65
C GLU A 131 27.09 0.57 -2.02
N LYS A 132 28.20 0.02 -2.52
CA LYS A 132 28.18 -0.89 -3.68
C LYS A 132 28.17 -2.35 -3.24
N ALA A 133 27.28 -3.15 -3.83
CA ALA A 133 27.23 -4.60 -3.64
C ALA A 133 26.72 -5.30 -4.91
N GLY A 134 27.51 -6.21 -5.46
CA GLY A 134 27.12 -7.04 -6.62
C GLY A 134 26.75 -6.29 -7.90
N GLY A 135 27.32 -5.10 -8.11
CA GLY A 135 27.00 -4.23 -9.26
C GLY A 135 25.83 -3.26 -9.04
N SER A 136 25.12 -3.35 -7.91
CA SER A 136 24.12 -2.36 -7.49
C SER A 136 24.69 -1.36 -6.50
N LEU A 137 24.19 -0.12 -6.53
CA LEU A 137 24.42 0.89 -5.50
C LEU A 137 23.19 1.00 -4.58
N TYR A 138 23.42 1.29 -3.30
CA TYR A 138 22.39 1.50 -2.30
C TYR A 138 22.72 2.76 -1.48
N CYS A 139 21.75 3.63 -1.27
CA CYS A 139 21.87 4.67 -0.25
C CYS A 139 21.72 4.02 1.14
N SER A 140 22.75 4.11 1.97
CA SER A 140 22.87 3.40 3.25
C SER A 140 23.19 4.34 4.40
N ALA A 141 22.75 3.97 5.61
CA ALA A 141 23.16 4.58 6.87
C ALA A 141 23.85 3.52 7.74
N LEU A 142 25.00 3.88 8.32
CA LEU A 142 25.83 3.02 9.15
C LEU A 142 25.87 3.53 10.60
N TYR A 143 25.82 2.60 11.56
CA TYR A 143 25.92 2.91 12.99
C TYR A 143 27.18 2.26 13.59
N VAL A 144 28.08 3.07 14.15
CA VAL A 144 29.38 2.64 14.68
C VAL A 144 29.51 3.04 16.15
N ASP A 145 29.74 2.06 16.99
CA ASP A 145 29.86 2.18 18.44
C ASP A 145 31.32 2.07 18.91
N PRO A 146 31.78 2.93 19.84
CA PRO A 146 33.18 2.99 20.23
C PRO A 146 33.69 1.74 20.96
N LEU A 147 32.79 0.95 21.56
CA LEU A 147 33.13 -0.27 22.30
C LEU A 147 32.85 -1.55 21.50
N ARG A 148 31.80 -1.54 20.67
CA ARG A 148 31.24 -2.72 19.99
C ARG A 148 31.51 -2.75 18.49
N GLY A 149 32.01 -1.67 17.89
CA GLY A 149 32.19 -1.54 16.44
C GLY A 149 30.86 -1.29 15.72
N VAL A 150 30.72 -1.71 14.46
CA VAL A 150 29.45 -1.57 13.73
C VAL A 150 28.35 -2.37 14.42
N LEU A 151 27.30 -1.69 14.88
CA LEU A 151 26.10 -2.32 15.44
C LEU A 151 25.09 -2.72 14.38
N GLY A 152 25.07 -2.01 13.26
CA GLY A 152 24.11 -2.23 12.19
C GLY A 152 24.31 -1.30 11.01
N LYS A 153 23.62 -1.64 9.92
CA LYS A 153 23.52 -0.84 8.70
C LYS A 153 22.10 -0.94 8.17
N ARG A 154 21.60 0.15 7.61
CA ARG A 154 20.27 0.28 7.01
C ARG A 154 20.40 0.74 5.56
N ARG A 155 19.54 0.25 4.66
CA ARG A 155 19.43 0.73 3.27
C ARG A 155 18.11 1.48 3.07
N LYS A 156 18.12 2.57 2.30
CA LYS A 156 16.94 3.38 1.93
C LYS A 156 15.93 2.49 1.22
N VAL A 157 14.75 2.30 1.79
CA VAL A 157 13.73 1.33 1.31
C VAL A 157 13.19 1.76 -0.04
N MET A 158 13.00 3.06 -0.24
CA MET A 158 12.47 3.63 -1.48
C MET A 158 13.29 4.86 -1.88
N PRO A 159 14.22 4.74 -2.83
CA PRO A 159 14.79 5.88 -3.54
C PRO A 159 13.68 6.63 -4.29
N ARG A 160 13.77 7.95 -4.42
CA ARG A 160 12.65 8.80 -4.88
C ARG A 160 12.85 9.41 -6.26
N ASP A 161 11.78 9.43 -7.05
CA ASP A 161 11.67 10.19 -8.30
C ASP A 161 11.45 11.68 -7.99
N TRP A 162 12.30 12.57 -8.51
CA TRP A 162 12.09 14.01 -8.39
C TRP A 162 11.32 14.56 -9.59
N ILE A 163 10.07 14.97 -9.35
CA ILE A 163 9.28 15.75 -10.31
C ILE A 163 9.04 17.11 -9.67
N ASN A 164 9.64 18.16 -10.24
CA ASN A 164 9.43 19.54 -9.83
C ASN A 164 8.43 20.20 -10.80
N ALA A 165 7.54 21.05 -10.30
CA ALA A 165 6.59 21.78 -11.17
C ALA A 165 7.26 22.95 -11.93
N ASP A 166 8.41 23.46 -11.44
CA ASP A 166 9.13 24.57 -12.05
C ASP A 166 9.89 24.16 -13.33
N LEU A 167 9.28 24.43 -14.48
CA LEU A 167 9.83 24.18 -15.82
C LEU A 167 11.27 24.72 -16.04
N LYS A 168 11.68 25.76 -15.29
CA LYS A 168 13.02 26.37 -15.43
C LYS A 168 14.15 25.56 -14.77
N LEU A 169 13.86 24.68 -13.82
CA LEU A 169 14.86 23.78 -13.21
C LEU A 169 14.78 22.33 -13.76
N LEU A 170 13.86 22.07 -14.69
CA LEU A 170 13.44 20.73 -15.14
C LEU A 170 14.47 19.96 -16.00
N LYS A 171 15.73 20.41 -16.09
CA LYS A 171 16.69 19.95 -17.10
C LYS A 171 17.83 19.04 -16.63
N LYS A 172 18.11 18.92 -15.32
CA LYS A 172 19.36 18.29 -14.83
C LYS A 172 19.23 17.56 -13.49
N THR A 173 18.22 16.70 -13.27
CA THR A 173 18.23 15.81 -12.09
C THR A 173 17.52 14.51 -12.42
N GLY A 174 18.30 13.45 -12.63
CA GLY A 174 17.79 12.09 -12.75
C GLY A 174 17.16 11.61 -11.44
N SER A 175 16.19 10.69 -11.54
CA SER A 175 15.61 10.02 -10.37
C SER A 175 16.67 9.21 -9.62
N GLU A 176 16.61 9.20 -8.29
CA GLU A 176 17.44 8.32 -7.46
C GLU A 176 17.28 6.84 -7.87
N ARG A 177 16.10 6.45 -8.37
CA ARG A 177 15.78 5.06 -8.78
C ARG A 177 16.47 4.61 -10.06
N LEU A 178 17.13 5.51 -10.79
CA LEU A 178 17.97 5.17 -11.93
C LEU A 178 19.34 4.63 -11.49
N VAL A 179 19.79 4.98 -10.28
CA VAL A 179 21.14 4.68 -9.78
C VAL A 179 21.16 3.88 -8.47
N TRP A 180 20.18 4.05 -7.59
CA TRP A 180 20.10 3.35 -6.30
C TRP A 180 19.01 2.27 -6.31
N ALA A 181 19.38 1.08 -5.87
CA ALA A 181 18.48 -0.04 -5.65
C ALA A 181 17.73 0.10 -4.31
N GLN A 182 16.55 -0.51 -4.23
CA GLN A 182 15.69 -0.49 -3.04
C GLN A 182 16.29 -1.33 -1.90
N GLY A 183 16.30 -0.78 -0.68
CA GLY A 183 16.65 -1.48 0.54
C GLY A 183 15.52 -2.39 1.04
N SER A 184 15.89 -3.55 1.60
CA SER A 184 14.89 -4.43 2.22
C SER A 184 14.31 -3.81 3.50
N PRO A 185 12.97 -3.83 3.71
CA PRO A 185 12.34 -3.47 4.98
C PRO A 185 12.85 -4.26 6.19
N SER A 186 13.49 -5.42 6.01
CA SER A 186 14.16 -6.13 7.12
C SER A 186 15.34 -5.37 7.74
N THR A 187 15.79 -4.27 7.11
CA THR A 187 16.83 -3.36 7.61
C THR A 187 16.28 -2.15 8.38
N LEU A 188 14.96 -1.97 8.46
CA LEU A 188 14.28 -0.99 9.34
C LEU A 188 14.29 -1.45 10.81
N LYS A 189 15.46 -1.81 11.33
CA LYS A 189 15.67 -2.15 12.74
C LYS A 189 16.21 -0.93 13.49
N ALA A 190 15.64 -0.64 14.65
CA ALA A 190 16.33 0.16 15.66
C ALA A 190 17.48 -0.64 16.27
N ILE A 191 18.57 0.03 16.61
CA ILE A 191 19.69 -0.52 17.38
C ILE A 191 19.61 -0.04 18.83
N THR A 192 20.19 -0.79 19.76
CA THR A 192 20.32 -0.38 21.16
C THR A 192 21.79 -0.35 21.57
N THR A 193 22.25 0.76 22.11
CA THR A 193 23.57 0.87 22.74
C THR A 193 23.51 1.61 24.08
N GLU A 194 24.68 1.85 24.68
CA GLU A 194 24.84 2.53 25.96
C GLU A 194 26.02 3.51 25.84
N LEU A 195 25.72 4.81 25.87
CA LEU A 195 26.73 5.89 25.80
C LEU A 195 26.66 6.69 27.10
N ASN A 196 27.81 6.99 27.71
CA ASN A 196 27.89 7.67 29.01
C ASN A 196 27.05 7.02 30.14
N GLY A 197 26.86 5.70 30.10
CA GLY A 197 25.98 4.97 31.03
C GLY A 197 24.47 5.14 30.77
N VAL A 198 24.09 5.87 29.72
CA VAL A 198 22.70 6.06 29.29
C VAL A 198 22.36 5.09 28.16
N LYS A 199 21.26 4.35 28.32
CA LYS A 199 20.80 3.36 27.34
C LYS A 199 20.00 4.04 26.23
N LEU A 200 20.49 3.95 24.98
CA LEU A 200 19.90 4.61 23.81
C LEU A 200 19.34 3.59 22.83
N THR A 201 18.11 3.81 22.37
CA THR A 201 17.56 3.13 21.19
C THR A 201 17.57 4.09 20.01
N ILE A 202 18.35 3.78 18.98
CA ILE A 202 18.66 4.69 17.86
C ILE A 202 18.12 4.09 16.57
N ALA A 203 17.48 4.89 15.73
CA ALA A 203 17.13 4.51 14.36
C ALA A 203 17.25 5.69 13.40
N ALA A 204 17.60 5.41 12.14
CA ALA A 204 17.63 6.39 11.07
C ALA A 204 16.50 6.19 10.05
N ALA A 205 15.93 7.29 9.56
CA ALA A 205 15.19 7.34 8.30
C ALA A 205 15.92 8.31 7.37
N ILE A 206 16.17 7.90 6.13
CA ILE A 206 17.00 8.67 5.21
C ILE A 206 16.09 9.60 4.41
N CYS A 207 16.25 10.90 4.60
CA CYS A 207 15.64 11.94 3.78
C CYS A 207 14.12 11.75 3.66
N TRP A 208 13.61 11.54 2.44
CA TRP A 208 12.18 11.44 2.16
C TRP A 208 11.44 10.26 2.82
N GLU A 209 12.15 9.28 3.39
CA GLU A 209 11.55 8.23 4.21
C GLU A 209 10.83 8.78 5.46
N SER A 210 11.28 9.93 5.97
CA SER A 210 10.63 10.66 7.06
C SER A 210 9.23 11.18 6.72
N PHE A 211 8.86 11.30 5.43
CA PHE A 211 7.48 11.61 5.03
C PHE A 211 6.54 10.40 5.08
N MET A 212 7.06 9.16 5.16
CA MET A 212 6.24 7.94 5.06
C MET A 212 5.65 7.54 6.43
N PRO A 213 4.32 7.68 6.67
CA PRO A 213 3.76 7.49 8.00
C PRO A 213 3.93 6.07 8.55
N LEU A 214 3.78 5.06 7.68
CA LEU A 214 3.98 3.65 8.06
C LEU A 214 5.45 3.32 8.43
N LEU A 215 6.41 3.99 7.80
CA LEU A 215 7.84 3.82 8.11
C LEU A 215 8.16 4.42 9.47
N ARG A 216 7.66 5.64 9.73
CA ARG A 216 7.79 6.29 11.03
C ARG A 216 7.13 5.49 12.14
N GLN A 217 5.89 5.02 11.93
CA GLN A 217 5.19 4.17 12.91
C GLN A 217 5.95 2.87 13.20
N SER A 218 6.58 2.26 12.19
CA SER A 218 7.44 1.08 12.36
C SER A 218 8.68 1.36 13.21
N LEU A 219 9.24 2.57 13.14
CA LEU A 219 10.34 3.01 14.01
C LEU A 219 9.84 3.33 15.43
N TYR A 220 8.74 4.07 15.58
CA TYR A 220 8.15 4.38 16.89
C TYR A 220 7.78 3.10 17.66
N SER A 221 7.23 2.08 16.98
CA SER A 221 6.89 0.79 17.60
C SER A 221 8.10 -0.02 18.10
N GLN A 222 9.31 0.38 17.75
CA GLN A 222 10.56 -0.21 18.26
C GLN A 222 11.14 0.55 19.47
N ASN A 223 10.37 1.48 20.06
CA ASN A 223 10.79 2.30 21.20
C ASN A 223 12.09 3.09 20.91
N VAL A 224 12.16 3.69 19.72
CA VAL A 224 13.24 4.62 19.36
C VAL A 224 13.25 5.80 20.33
N ASN A 225 14.44 6.21 20.73
CA ASN A 225 14.71 7.30 21.66
C ASN A 225 15.36 8.49 20.94
N ILE A 226 16.27 8.17 20.00
CA ILE A 226 16.97 9.12 19.15
C ILE A 226 16.68 8.76 17.69
N TYR A 227 16.05 9.69 16.97
CA TYR A 227 15.70 9.58 15.56
C TYR A 227 16.73 10.34 14.72
N LEU A 228 17.44 9.64 13.85
CA LEU A 228 18.44 10.24 12.96
C LEU A 228 17.82 10.48 11.59
N ALA A 229 17.85 11.72 11.14
CA ALA A 229 17.26 12.17 9.87
C ALA A 229 18.33 12.79 8.94
N PRO A 230 19.34 12.01 8.49
CA PRO A 230 20.27 12.45 7.45
C PRO A 230 19.48 12.72 6.17
N THR A 231 19.75 13.85 5.52
CA THR A 231 18.95 14.34 4.39
C THR A 231 19.80 15.02 3.32
N ALA A 232 19.20 15.19 2.15
CA ALA A 232 19.68 16.01 1.04
C ALA A 232 18.67 17.11 0.65
N ASP A 233 17.64 17.34 1.48
CA ASP A 233 16.50 18.23 1.21
C ASP A 233 16.59 19.52 2.06
N SER A 234 16.91 20.65 1.42
CA SER A 234 17.15 21.95 2.09
C SER A 234 15.97 22.92 1.95
N ARG A 235 14.73 22.44 2.11
CA ARG A 235 13.50 23.25 1.96
C ARG A 235 12.85 23.57 3.31
N ASP A 236 12.15 24.69 3.36
CA ASP A 236 11.44 25.20 4.55
C ASP A 236 10.40 24.23 5.10
N THR A 237 9.89 23.30 4.28
CA THR A 237 8.98 22.22 4.70
C THR A 237 9.64 21.12 5.53
N TRP A 238 10.97 21.03 5.55
CA TRP A 238 11.71 20.00 6.27
C TRP A 238 11.72 20.23 7.79
N LEU A 239 11.94 21.46 8.27
CA LEU A 239 11.92 21.77 9.70
C LEU A 239 10.55 21.47 10.36
N PRO A 240 9.39 21.87 9.80
CA PRO A 240 8.08 21.45 10.29
C PRO A 240 7.90 19.93 10.35
N LEU A 241 8.46 19.16 9.40
CA LEU A 241 8.45 17.71 9.46
C LEU A 241 9.28 17.19 10.64
N MET A 242 10.50 17.67 10.85
CA MET A 242 11.34 17.25 11.99
C MET A 242 10.65 17.56 13.33
N ARG A 243 10.05 18.74 13.46
CA ARG A 243 9.25 19.15 14.63
C ARG A 243 8.03 18.27 14.85
N THR A 244 7.36 17.85 13.77
CA THR A 244 6.25 16.88 13.83
C THR A 244 6.75 15.52 14.32
N ILE A 245 7.87 15.02 13.79
CA ILE A 245 8.45 13.72 14.18
C ILE A 245 8.85 13.70 15.65
N GLY A 246 9.45 14.79 16.17
CA GLY A 246 9.80 14.91 17.59
C GLY A 246 8.58 14.80 18.51
N GLY A 247 7.53 15.59 18.23
CA GLY A 247 6.28 15.58 19.02
C GLY A 247 5.41 14.34 18.83
N GLU A 248 5.43 13.70 17.65
CA GLU A 248 4.64 12.50 17.34
C GLU A 248 5.31 11.22 17.90
N GLY A 249 6.63 11.08 17.73
CA GLY A 249 7.41 9.94 18.20
C GLY A 249 7.86 10.03 19.66
N ARG A 250 7.86 11.24 20.25
CA ARG A 250 8.47 11.55 21.57
C ARG A 250 9.96 11.22 21.63
N THR A 251 10.66 11.54 20.55
CA THR A 251 12.09 11.28 20.35
C THR A 251 12.85 12.57 20.11
N PHE A 252 14.11 12.64 20.54
CA PHE A 252 15.02 13.66 20.03
C PHE A 252 15.33 13.37 18.55
N VAL A 253 15.17 14.36 17.68
CA VAL A 253 15.42 14.25 16.24
C VAL A 253 16.67 15.04 15.89
N LEU A 254 17.67 14.36 15.34
CA LEU A 254 18.86 14.98 14.78
C LEU A 254 18.78 14.94 13.26
N SER A 255 18.70 16.10 12.61
CA SER A 255 18.73 16.17 11.15
C SER A 255 20.02 16.80 10.65
N CYS A 256 20.64 16.12 9.70
CA CYS A 256 21.94 16.49 9.14
C CYS A 256 21.83 16.55 7.61
N ASN A 257 22.04 17.73 7.05
CA ASN A 257 22.08 17.97 5.61
C ASN A 257 23.51 18.30 5.17
N GLN A 258 23.77 18.18 3.88
CA GLN A 258 25.02 18.59 3.25
C GLN A 258 24.94 20.07 2.82
N CYS A 259 26.06 20.82 2.93
CA CYS A 259 26.19 22.17 2.38
C CYS A 259 27.21 22.14 1.23
N VAL A 260 26.79 22.49 0.01
CA VAL A 260 27.57 22.24 -1.22
C VAL A 260 27.32 23.35 -2.26
N ARG A 261 28.41 23.95 -2.76
CA ARG A 261 28.44 24.90 -3.89
C ARG A 261 28.64 24.19 -5.23
N TYR A 262 28.36 24.89 -6.33
CA TYR A 262 28.52 24.34 -7.68
C TYR A 262 29.98 24.06 -8.05
N ASN A 263 30.92 24.95 -7.67
CA ASN A 263 32.36 24.76 -7.87
C ASN A 263 32.99 23.66 -7.01
N GLU A 264 32.27 23.09 -6.04
CA GLU A 264 32.75 22.00 -5.18
C GLU A 264 32.37 20.60 -5.69
N LEU A 265 31.52 20.50 -6.72
CA LEU A 265 31.13 19.23 -7.31
C LEU A 265 32.30 18.55 -8.06
N PRO A 266 32.41 17.20 -8.00
CA PRO A 266 33.36 16.44 -8.81
C PRO A 266 33.31 16.78 -10.31
N SER A 267 34.46 16.77 -10.99
CA SER A 267 34.56 17.24 -12.38
C SER A 267 33.73 16.39 -13.36
N TRP A 268 33.58 15.08 -13.10
CA TRP A 268 32.69 14.19 -13.89
C TRP A 268 31.21 14.59 -13.86
N ILE A 269 30.79 15.44 -12.91
CA ILE A 269 29.47 16.09 -12.89
C ILE A 269 29.48 17.39 -13.72
N THR A 270 30.48 18.25 -13.52
CA THR A 270 30.50 19.64 -14.03
C THR A 270 31.14 19.81 -15.41
N GLU A 271 31.82 18.80 -15.94
CA GLU A 271 32.56 18.90 -17.21
C GLU A 271 31.66 19.13 -18.43
N GLN A 272 30.41 18.66 -18.40
CA GLN A 272 29.45 18.74 -19.51
C GLN A 272 28.45 19.89 -19.40
N SER A 273 28.22 20.42 -18.20
CA SER A 273 27.28 21.52 -17.93
C SER A 273 27.83 22.92 -18.26
N LYS A 274 29.01 23.00 -18.89
CA LYS A 274 29.69 24.23 -19.36
C LYS A 274 28.91 25.06 -20.40
N THR A 275 27.74 24.57 -20.86
CA THR A 275 26.84 25.23 -21.82
C THR A 275 25.78 26.12 -21.16
N THR A 276 25.83 26.31 -19.85
CA THR A 276 24.86 27.11 -19.07
C THR A 276 25.55 28.08 -18.12
N GLU A 277 25.00 29.30 -18.01
CA GLU A 277 25.48 30.41 -17.17
C GLU A 277 25.20 30.19 -15.67
N GLU A 278 25.73 29.10 -15.10
CA GLU A 278 25.60 28.81 -13.67
C GLU A 278 26.74 29.47 -12.88
N THR A 279 26.38 30.28 -11.88
CA THR A 279 27.36 31.05 -11.07
C THR A 279 28.17 30.11 -10.15
N PRO A 280 29.53 30.12 -10.20
CA PRO A 280 30.35 29.09 -9.53
C PRO A 280 30.10 28.93 -8.03
N ASP A 281 29.90 30.03 -7.30
CA ASP A 281 29.79 30.03 -5.84
C ASP A 281 28.37 29.73 -5.31
N ARG A 282 27.42 29.49 -6.23
CA ARG A 282 26.02 29.18 -5.90
C ARG A 282 25.91 27.88 -5.11
N TYR A 283 25.27 27.94 -3.94
CA TYR A 283 24.84 26.75 -3.23
C TYR A 283 23.81 25.94 -4.04
N ILE A 284 24.13 24.66 -4.28
CA ILE A 284 23.17 23.66 -4.76
C ILE A 284 22.44 23.04 -3.57
N SER A 285 23.13 22.92 -2.43
CA SER A 285 22.58 22.48 -1.15
C SER A 285 22.95 23.52 -0.09
N ARG A 286 21.94 24.17 0.52
CA ARG A 286 22.16 25.26 1.49
C ARG A 286 22.37 24.79 2.94
N GLY A 287 22.34 23.48 3.19
CA GLY A 287 22.31 22.96 4.56
C GLY A 287 20.91 22.93 5.17
N GLY A 288 20.78 23.36 6.43
CA GLY A 288 19.57 23.27 7.24
C GLY A 288 19.64 22.19 8.34
N SER A 289 20.84 21.80 8.76
CA SER A 289 21.05 20.82 9.84
C SER A 289 20.61 21.38 11.19
N CYS A 290 19.81 20.63 11.96
CA CYS A 290 19.14 21.09 13.17
C CYS A 290 18.89 19.95 14.18
N ILE A 291 18.61 20.31 15.43
CA ILE A 291 18.27 19.38 16.52
C ILE A 291 16.92 19.79 17.12
N VAL A 292 16.01 18.82 17.27
CA VAL A 292 14.62 19.00 17.69
C VAL A 292 14.29 18.05 18.84
N GLY A 293 13.50 18.53 19.82
CA GLY A 293 13.16 17.78 21.02
C GLY A 293 11.83 17.01 20.96
N PRO A 294 11.50 16.25 22.02
CA PRO A 294 10.34 15.35 22.08
C PRO A 294 8.98 16.07 22.26
N PHE A 295 8.96 17.41 22.26
CA PHE A 295 7.74 18.23 22.23
C PHE A 295 7.58 19.03 20.92
N GLY A 296 8.51 18.88 19.96
CA GLY A 296 8.54 19.66 18.72
C GLY A 296 9.11 21.07 18.89
N GLU A 297 9.83 21.30 19.98
CA GLU A 297 10.73 22.43 20.20
C GLU A 297 12.01 22.29 19.36
N VAL A 298 12.58 23.42 18.95
CA VAL A 298 13.89 23.45 18.28
C VAL A 298 14.94 23.64 19.36
N VAL A 299 15.81 22.64 19.53
CA VAL A 299 16.86 22.60 20.55
C VAL A 299 18.15 23.23 20.01
N ALA A 300 18.40 23.08 18.70
CA ALA A 300 19.38 23.85 17.97
C ALA A 300 18.85 24.23 16.58
N GLU A 301 18.87 25.52 16.27
CA GLU A 301 18.31 26.10 15.05
C GLU A 301 19.03 25.62 13.76
N PRO A 302 18.37 25.61 12.59
CA PRO A 302 18.98 25.17 11.35
C PRO A 302 20.16 26.06 10.92
N ILE A 303 21.34 25.47 10.78
CA ILE A 303 22.51 26.18 10.22
C ILE A 303 22.48 26.17 8.68
N TRP A 304 22.70 27.33 8.09
CA TRP A 304 22.63 27.54 6.64
C TRP A 304 23.96 28.03 6.07
N GLU A 305 24.29 27.59 4.86
CA GLU A 305 25.36 28.15 4.01
C GLU A 305 26.80 28.03 4.59
N VAL A 306 26.97 27.22 5.63
CA VAL A 306 28.25 26.84 6.26
C VAL A 306 28.48 25.34 6.17
N SER A 307 29.74 24.93 6.03
CA SER A 307 30.19 23.54 6.01
C SER A 307 31.38 23.34 6.96
N THR A 308 31.54 22.15 7.54
CA THR A 308 32.77 21.78 8.27
C THR A 308 34.01 21.88 7.38
N ASP A 309 33.83 21.72 6.06
CA ASP A 309 34.88 21.60 5.05
C ASP A 309 35.07 22.87 4.19
N ASP A 310 34.60 24.04 4.67
CA ASP A 310 34.78 25.33 3.98
C ASP A 310 36.25 25.81 4.00
N ALA A 311 37.03 25.45 5.03
CA ALA A 311 38.42 25.86 5.22
C ALA A 311 39.35 24.65 5.40
N ALA A 312 40.39 24.58 4.57
CA ALA A 312 41.31 23.42 4.49
C ALA A 312 42.25 23.25 5.71
N ASP A 313 42.29 24.23 6.62
CA ASP A 313 43.00 24.16 7.92
C ASP A 313 42.12 23.61 9.05
N GLY A 314 40.83 23.36 8.80
CA GLY A 314 39.85 22.89 9.78
C GLY A 314 39.25 24.01 10.64
N SER A 315 39.55 25.28 10.38
CA SER A 315 38.97 26.43 11.12
C SER A 315 37.45 26.54 10.96
N SER A 316 36.89 26.00 9.87
CA SER A 316 35.46 25.93 9.58
C SER A 316 34.69 24.88 10.38
N ILE A 317 35.37 23.90 11.01
CA ILE A 317 34.70 22.76 11.65
C ILE A 317 33.74 23.22 12.77
N GLU A 318 34.11 24.24 13.54
CA GLU A 318 33.27 24.79 14.61
C GLU A 318 32.00 25.50 14.09
N ASN A 319 32.03 26.02 12.86
CA ASN A 319 30.86 26.66 12.24
C ASN A 319 29.88 25.64 11.61
N GLY A 320 30.39 24.50 11.13
CA GLY A 320 29.59 23.42 10.54
C GLY A 320 29.06 22.38 11.54
N LEU A 321 29.51 22.43 12.80
CA LEU A 321 29.21 21.42 13.82
C LEU A 321 28.22 21.95 14.87
N VAL A 322 26.95 21.55 14.77
CA VAL A 322 25.92 21.92 15.76
C VAL A 322 25.97 20.93 16.92
N ILE A 323 26.34 21.40 18.10
CA ILE A 323 26.43 20.62 19.34
C ILE A 323 25.29 20.99 20.28
N SER A 324 24.71 20.02 20.99
CA SER A 324 23.75 20.28 22.07
C SER A 324 23.76 19.18 23.14
N ASP A 325 23.46 19.53 24.39
CA ASP A 325 23.21 18.58 25.47
C ASP A 325 21.71 18.27 25.55
N ILE A 326 21.34 17.01 25.33
CA ILE A 326 19.95 16.54 25.50
C ILE A 326 19.81 15.78 26.81
N ASP A 327 18.73 16.03 27.57
CA ASP A 327 18.37 15.22 28.74
C ASP A 327 17.27 14.23 28.36
N LEU A 328 17.55 12.94 28.57
CA LEU A 328 16.62 11.87 28.22
C LEU A 328 15.65 11.55 29.37
N GLU A 329 15.71 12.23 30.52
CA GLU A 329 14.64 12.14 31.54
C GLU A 329 13.42 13.02 31.19
N ASP A 330 13.54 14.00 30.28
CA ASP A 330 12.45 14.91 29.87
C ASP A 330 11.22 14.21 29.26
N TRP A 331 11.39 13.06 28.58
CA TRP A 331 10.26 12.29 28.06
C TRP A 331 9.38 11.65 29.15
N THR A 332 9.85 11.58 30.39
CA THR A 332 9.21 10.82 31.48
C THR A 332 8.41 11.69 32.43
N HIS A 333 8.60 13.01 32.40
CA HIS A 333 8.00 13.93 33.36
C HIS A 333 6.57 14.41 33.00
N THR A 334 6.04 14.04 31.83
CA THR A 334 4.62 14.29 31.46
C THR A 334 3.79 13.00 31.37
N PRO A 335 2.66 12.88 32.11
CA PRO A 335 1.92 11.61 32.26
C PRO A 335 1.04 11.20 31.05
N ALA A 336 1.31 11.72 29.86
CA ALA A 336 0.49 11.53 28.67
C ALA A 336 0.96 10.34 27.80
N PHE A 337 0.87 9.11 28.34
CA PHE A 337 1.19 7.88 27.61
C PHE A 337 0.22 7.62 26.44
N MET A 338 0.55 8.10 25.24
CA MET A 338 -0.15 7.71 24.01
C MET A 338 0.35 6.33 23.56
N GLN A 339 -0.14 5.27 24.20
CA GLN A 339 0.16 3.90 23.82
C GLN A 339 -0.40 3.59 22.42
N PHE A 340 0.46 3.66 21.40
CA PHE A 340 0.15 3.15 20.06
C PHE A 340 0.13 1.63 20.03
N ALA A 341 -0.93 1.07 20.61
CA ALA A 341 -1.19 -0.36 20.73
C ALA A 341 -1.62 -0.99 19.39
N LEU A 342 -0.73 -0.99 18.40
CA LEU A 342 -0.80 -1.94 17.28
C LEU A 342 -0.29 -3.30 17.77
N PRO A 343 -1.14 -4.34 17.88
CA PRO A 343 -0.67 -5.66 18.26
C PRO A 343 0.28 -6.18 17.17
N PRO A 344 1.48 -6.68 17.52
CA PRO A 344 2.43 -7.15 16.52
C PRO A 344 1.82 -8.33 15.74
N ARG A 345 1.67 -8.17 14.41
CA ARG A 345 1.31 -9.27 13.52
C ARG A 345 2.34 -10.39 13.72
N ARG A 346 1.87 -11.53 14.23
CA ARG A 346 2.74 -12.66 14.63
C ARG A 346 3.66 -13.05 13.46
N SER A 347 4.96 -12.92 13.65
CA SER A 347 5.95 -13.49 12.74
C SER A 347 5.87 -15.02 12.77
N PRO A 348 6.06 -15.72 11.64
CA PRO A 348 5.82 -17.17 11.52
C PRO A 348 6.98 -18.01 12.09
N HIS A 349 7.45 -17.70 13.30
CA HIS A 349 8.52 -18.42 13.99
C HIS A 349 8.06 -18.88 15.38
N THR A 350 7.79 -20.18 15.48
CA THR A 350 7.42 -20.85 16.74
C THR A 350 8.64 -20.98 17.65
N VAL A 351 8.67 -20.22 18.75
CA VAL A 351 9.59 -20.51 19.86
C VAL A 351 9.25 -21.86 20.53
N PRO A 352 10.25 -22.67 20.91
CA PRO A 352 10.03 -23.96 21.54
C PRO A 352 9.50 -23.77 22.97
N PHE A 353 8.33 -24.36 23.27
CA PHE A 353 7.72 -24.30 24.60
C PHE A 353 8.59 -24.97 25.67
N SER A 354 8.91 -24.24 26.74
CA SER A 354 9.46 -24.85 27.95
C SER A 354 8.40 -25.73 28.65
N ARG A 355 8.84 -26.82 29.29
CA ARG A 355 7.94 -27.78 29.93
C ARG A 355 7.56 -27.31 31.34
N SER A 356 6.29 -27.03 31.57
CA SER A 356 5.72 -26.84 32.91
C SER A 356 5.67 -28.17 33.70
N PRO A 357 5.68 -28.13 35.05
CA PRO A 357 5.86 -29.31 35.88
C PRO A 357 4.64 -30.26 35.87
N ARG A 358 4.90 -31.55 36.06
CA ARG A 358 3.89 -32.63 36.05
C ARG A 358 2.99 -32.56 37.30
N MET A 359 1.74 -32.10 37.14
CA MET A 359 0.70 -32.35 38.13
C MET A 359 0.35 -33.85 38.22
N SER A 360 0.06 -34.32 39.44
CA SER A 360 -0.31 -35.73 39.71
C SER A 360 -1.49 -36.22 38.88
N SER A 361 -1.39 -37.46 38.39
CA SER A 361 -2.40 -38.13 37.56
C SER A 361 -3.75 -38.31 38.25
N TYR A 362 -3.79 -38.32 39.59
CA TYR A 362 -5.01 -38.56 40.37
C TYR A 362 -6.04 -37.44 40.23
N ARG A 363 -5.62 -36.17 40.42
CA ARG A 363 -6.48 -34.99 40.19
C ARG A 363 -7.02 -34.94 38.76
N ARG A 364 -6.24 -35.43 37.78
CA ARG A 364 -6.61 -35.44 36.36
C ARG A 364 -7.72 -36.44 36.01
N LYS A 365 -7.97 -37.46 36.84
CA LYS A 365 -9.15 -38.34 36.72
C LYS A 365 -10.39 -37.67 37.31
N GLN A 366 -10.32 -37.17 38.55
CA GLN A 366 -11.46 -36.51 39.21
C GLN A 366 -11.98 -35.31 38.41
N LEU A 367 -11.10 -34.43 37.90
CA LEU A 367 -11.50 -33.29 37.05
C LEU A 367 -12.19 -33.72 35.75
N LYS A 368 -11.80 -34.85 35.15
CA LYS A 368 -12.49 -35.40 33.97
C LYS A 368 -13.88 -35.92 34.32
N SER A 369 -14.03 -36.65 35.43
CA SER A 369 -15.33 -37.12 35.90
C SER A 369 -16.29 -35.97 36.20
N ILE A 370 -15.81 -34.91 36.87
CA ILE A 370 -16.59 -33.70 37.16
C ILE A 370 -16.99 -32.98 35.86
N ALA A 371 -16.07 -32.83 34.89
CA ALA A 371 -16.36 -32.20 33.61
C ALA A 371 -17.41 -32.97 32.79
N VAL A 372 -17.35 -34.31 32.77
CA VAL A 372 -18.36 -35.14 32.10
C VAL A 372 -19.72 -35.04 32.81
N LEU A 373 -19.75 -35.03 34.14
CA LEU A 373 -20.99 -34.86 34.90
C LEU A 373 -21.62 -33.49 34.64
N ALA A 374 -20.81 -32.43 34.64
CA ALA A 374 -21.24 -31.07 34.34
C ALA A 374 -21.79 -30.93 32.91
N PHE A 375 -21.17 -31.60 31.92
CA PHE A 375 -21.64 -31.60 30.54
C PHE A 375 -22.94 -32.41 30.35
N ALA A 376 -23.11 -33.52 31.08
CA ALA A 376 -24.37 -34.25 31.12
C ALA A 376 -25.49 -33.41 31.76
N ILE A 377 -25.19 -32.71 32.86
CA ILE A 377 -26.14 -31.81 33.53
C ILE A 377 -26.50 -30.62 32.65
N SER A 378 -25.53 -29.97 31.98
CA SER A 378 -25.82 -28.85 31.07
C SER A 378 -26.61 -29.29 29.85
N SER A 379 -26.34 -30.48 29.31
CA SER A 379 -27.13 -31.08 28.22
C SER A 379 -28.56 -31.40 28.66
N LEU A 380 -28.76 -31.93 29.87
CA LEU A 380 -30.08 -32.17 30.45
C LEU A 380 -30.85 -30.86 30.70
N ILE A 381 -30.19 -29.83 31.23
CA ILE A 381 -30.78 -28.49 31.41
C ILE A 381 -31.15 -27.87 30.06
N TYR A 382 -30.31 -28.01 29.04
CA TYR A 382 -30.64 -27.58 27.68
C TYR A 382 -31.85 -28.33 27.10
N LEU A 383 -31.93 -29.65 27.30
CA LEU A 383 -33.07 -30.45 26.86
C LEU A 383 -34.38 -30.06 27.58
N ILE A 384 -34.31 -29.83 28.90
CA ILE A 384 -35.45 -29.33 29.69
C ILE A 384 -35.85 -27.93 29.24
N HIS A 385 -34.89 -27.03 29.01
CA HIS A 385 -35.18 -25.70 28.50
C HIS A 385 -35.84 -25.75 27.12
N TYR A 386 -35.38 -26.64 26.23
CA TYR A 386 -35.97 -26.86 24.90
C TYR A 386 -37.42 -27.38 24.99
N LEU A 387 -37.70 -28.32 25.90
CA LEU A 387 -39.04 -28.87 26.12
C LEU A 387 -40.02 -27.85 26.75
N TYR A 388 -39.55 -27.01 27.68
CA TYR A 388 -40.36 -25.94 28.29
C TYR A 388 -40.41 -24.65 27.46
N SER A 389 -39.55 -24.48 26.45
CA SER A 389 -39.56 -23.35 25.50
C SER A 389 -40.62 -23.51 24.39
N SER A 390 -41.76 -24.13 24.72
CA SER A 390 -42.92 -24.28 23.83
C SER A 390 -43.82 -23.04 23.75
N SER A 391 -43.35 -21.89 24.26
CA SER A 391 -43.88 -20.55 23.99
C SER A 391 -43.01 -19.84 22.94
N SER A 392 -43.12 -20.23 21.67
CA SER A 392 -42.27 -19.70 20.60
C SER A 392 -42.61 -18.24 20.28
N THR A 393 -41.83 -17.29 20.80
CA THR A 393 -41.59 -16.02 20.09
C THR A 393 -40.71 -16.28 18.89
N SER A 394 -41.26 -16.97 17.89
CA SER A 394 -40.83 -16.77 16.52
C SER A 394 -41.02 -15.30 16.21
N ILE A 395 -39.95 -14.62 15.79
CA ILE A 395 -40.11 -13.33 15.10
C ILE A 395 -40.75 -13.67 13.77
N VAL A 396 -42.08 -13.63 13.72
CA VAL A 396 -42.86 -13.96 12.54
C VAL A 396 -42.51 -12.96 11.44
N ALA A 397 -41.65 -13.38 10.51
CA ALA A 397 -41.55 -12.73 9.22
C ALA A 397 -42.95 -12.77 8.58
N PRO A 398 -43.47 -11.64 8.07
CA PRO A 398 -44.79 -11.64 7.44
C PRO A 398 -44.80 -12.63 6.28
N VAL A 399 -45.77 -13.55 6.30
CA VAL A 399 -45.87 -14.66 5.35
C VAL A 399 -46.13 -14.09 3.96
N GLY A 400 -45.13 -14.17 3.06
CA GLY A 400 -45.30 -13.81 1.65
C GLY A 400 -44.03 -13.45 0.90
N THR A 401 -43.06 -12.77 1.53
CA THR A 401 -41.88 -12.26 0.81
C THR A 401 -40.75 -13.29 0.71
N SER A 402 -40.54 -13.86 -0.48
CA SER A 402 -39.30 -14.57 -0.82
C SER A 402 -38.11 -13.61 -0.71
N GLY A 403 -36.98 -14.08 -0.18
CA GLY A 403 -35.82 -13.26 0.19
C GLY A 403 -34.98 -12.69 -0.97
N VAL A 404 -35.58 -12.43 -2.14
CA VAL A 404 -34.94 -11.83 -3.32
C VAL A 404 -35.73 -10.58 -3.73
N VAL A 405 -35.01 -9.48 -3.96
CA VAL A 405 -35.55 -8.26 -4.59
C VAL A 405 -35.02 -8.16 -6.01
N ILE A 406 -35.90 -7.93 -6.99
CA ILE A 406 -35.51 -7.66 -8.37
C ILE A 406 -35.39 -6.14 -8.54
N VAL A 407 -34.23 -5.67 -8.99
CA VAL A 407 -33.89 -4.24 -9.10
C VAL A 407 -33.80 -3.85 -10.57
N THR A 408 -34.75 -3.07 -11.06
CA THR A 408 -34.75 -2.58 -12.46
C THR A 408 -34.89 -1.06 -12.48
N LEU A 409 -33.91 -0.38 -13.09
CA LEU A 409 -33.92 1.05 -13.32
C LEU A 409 -34.68 1.33 -14.62
N LEU A 410 -35.64 2.24 -14.59
CA LEU A 410 -36.48 2.61 -15.72
C LEU A 410 -36.02 3.95 -16.30
N ASP A 411 -35.47 3.93 -17.51
CA ASP A 411 -35.15 5.16 -18.24
C ASP A 411 -36.37 5.62 -19.05
N ARG A 412 -37.06 6.65 -18.53
CA ARG A 412 -38.22 7.30 -19.17
C ARG A 412 -37.85 8.36 -20.21
N GLN A 413 -36.57 8.72 -20.34
CA GLN A 413 -36.09 9.66 -21.36
C GLN A 413 -35.70 8.91 -22.63
N ARG A 414 -35.05 7.75 -22.49
CA ARG A 414 -34.59 6.91 -23.61
C ARG A 414 -35.67 5.96 -24.17
N PHE A 415 -36.54 5.39 -23.31
CA PHE A 415 -37.54 4.40 -23.74
C PHE A 415 -38.99 4.90 -23.65
N SER A 416 -39.83 4.39 -24.55
CA SER A 416 -41.26 4.71 -24.58
C SER A 416 -42.03 4.05 -23.41
N GLU A 417 -43.07 4.73 -22.94
CA GLU A 417 -43.99 4.21 -21.90
C GLU A 417 -44.62 2.84 -22.28
N SER A 418 -44.79 2.54 -23.57
CA SER A 418 -45.28 1.24 -24.04
C SER A 418 -44.23 0.13 -24.01
N TYR A 419 -42.94 0.47 -24.09
CA TYR A 419 -41.83 -0.45 -23.86
C TYR A 419 -41.64 -0.72 -22.36
N LEU A 420 -41.59 0.35 -21.55
CA LEU A 420 -41.41 0.23 -20.10
C LEU A 420 -42.53 -0.58 -19.43
N LYS A 421 -43.79 -0.43 -19.87
CA LYS A 421 -44.92 -1.26 -19.39
C LYS A 421 -44.76 -2.75 -19.68
N LYS A 422 -44.13 -3.14 -20.79
CA LYS A 422 -43.81 -4.54 -21.11
C LYS A 422 -42.72 -5.09 -20.18
N ILE A 423 -41.68 -4.31 -19.91
CA ILE A 423 -40.62 -4.67 -18.95
C ILE A 423 -41.22 -4.84 -17.54
N ILE A 424 -42.01 -3.87 -17.07
CA ILE A 424 -42.70 -3.93 -15.77
C ILE A 424 -43.55 -5.20 -15.67
N ALA A 425 -44.44 -5.46 -16.65
CA ALA A 425 -45.29 -6.64 -16.66
C ALA A 425 -44.50 -7.97 -16.63
N ASN A 426 -43.37 -8.06 -17.33
CA ASN A 426 -42.48 -9.22 -17.30
C ASN A 426 -41.84 -9.45 -15.92
N ARG A 427 -41.41 -8.39 -15.24
CA ARG A 427 -40.89 -8.50 -13.86
C ARG A 427 -42.01 -8.79 -12.86
N GLU A 428 -43.20 -8.23 -13.03
CA GLU A 428 -44.34 -8.44 -12.14
C GLU A 428 -44.91 -9.86 -12.20
N ASP A 429 -45.05 -10.44 -13.39
CA ASP A 429 -45.43 -11.86 -13.55
C ASP A 429 -44.42 -12.77 -12.85
N TYR A 430 -43.12 -12.60 -13.15
CA TYR A 430 -42.07 -13.44 -12.57
C TYR A 430 -41.99 -13.30 -11.04
N ALA A 431 -42.05 -12.08 -10.51
CA ALA A 431 -42.04 -11.83 -9.08
C ALA A 431 -43.27 -12.44 -8.39
N LYS A 432 -44.45 -12.30 -8.99
CA LYS A 432 -45.70 -12.87 -8.48
C LYS A 432 -45.71 -14.40 -8.48
N ARG A 433 -45.13 -15.06 -9.49
CA ARG A 433 -45.02 -16.54 -9.55
C ARG A 433 -44.13 -17.11 -8.45
N HIS A 434 -43.07 -16.39 -8.04
CA HIS A 434 -42.06 -16.89 -7.09
C HIS A 434 -42.04 -16.17 -5.72
N GLY A 435 -42.98 -15.25 -5.48
CA GLY A 435 -43.07 -14.45 -4.26
C GLY A 435 -41.94 -13.43 -4.06
N TYR A 436 -41.18 -13.10 -5.12
CA TYR A 436 -40.12 -12.10 -5.06
C TYR A 436 -40.71 -10.68 -4.96
N THR A 437 -39.89 -9.72 -4.51
CA THR A 437 -40.29 -8.31 -4.45
C THR A 437 -39.67 -7.54 -5.60
N ASN A 438 -40.44 -6.70 -6.31
CA ASN A 438 -39.90 -5.80 -7.33
C ASN A 438 -39.55 -4.45 -6.71
N PHE A 439 -38.42 -3.90 -7.14
CA PHE A 439 -38.00 -2.53 -6.88
C PHE A 439 -37.72 -1.83 -8.22
N PHE A 440 -38.63 -0.94 -8.59
CA PHE A 440 -38.48 -0.06 -9.74
C PHE A 440 -38.08 1.34 -9.25
N ALA A 441 -37.10 1.95 -9.90
CA ALA A 441 -36.73 3.36 -9.72
C ALA A 441 -36.52 4.01 -11.10
N SER A 442 -36.70 5.31 -11.22
CA SER A 442 -36.33 6.04 -12.44
C SER A 442 -34.81 6.24 -12.46
N VAL A 443 -34.19 6.28 -13.64
CA VAL A 443 -32.78 6.69 -13.75
C VAL A 443 -32.61 8.14 -13.25
N SER A 444 -33.57 9.00 -13.60
CA SER A 444 -33.65 10.41 -13.18
C SER A 444 -33.73 10.64 -11.67
N ASP A 445 -34.04 9.62 -10.87
CA ASP A 445 -34.09 9.74 -9.40
C ASP A 445 -32.68 9.84 -8.78
N TYR A 446 -31.63 9.70 -9.59
CA TYR A 446 -30.22 9.67 -9.17
C TYR A 446 -29.33 10.70 -9.89
N ASP A 447 -29.88 11.61 -10.70
CA ASP A 447 -29.13 12.61 -11.48
C ASP A 447 -28.15 13.40 -10.58
N ASP A 448 -28.64 13.93 -9.45
CA ASP A 448 -27.84 14.65 -8.43
C ASP A 448 -26.69 13.82 -7.83
N ALA A 449 -26.83 12.48 -7.81
CA ALA A 449 -25.83 11.58 -7.23
C ALA A 449 -24.78 11.15 -8.26
N VAL A 450 -25.19 10.96 -9.52
CA VAL A 450 -24.31 10.57 -10.64
C VAL A 450 -23.44 11.75 -11.07
N GLY A 451 -24.00 12.95 -11.19
CA GLY A 451 -23.29 14.16 -11.63
C GLY A 451 -22.93 14.12 -13.13
N ASP A 452 -21.74 14.60 -13.49
CA ASP A 452 -21.26 14.67 -14.89
C ASP A 452 -20.94 13.30 -15.53
N ALA A 453 -21.12 12.19 -14.80
CA ALA A 453 -20.82 10.84 -15.27
C ALA A 453 -21.98 10.22 -16.09
N PRO A 454 -21.73 9.21 -16.94
CA PRO A 454 -22.79 8.52 -17.69
C PRO A 454 -23.90 7.95 -16.79
N MET A 455 -25.16 8.14 -17.17
CA MET A 455 -26.32 7.75 -16.35
C MET A 455 -26.47 6.25 -16.07
N THR A 456 -25.73 5.40 -16.79
CA THR A 456 -25.60 3.97 -16.49
C THR A 456 -25.01 3.70 -15.10
N TRP A 457 -24.16 4.61 -14.58
CA TRP A 457 -23.65 4.58 -13.20
C TRP A 457 -24.74 4.62 -12.12
N ALA A 458 -25.98 5.02 -12.44
CA ALA A 458 -27.11 5.00 -11.51
C ALA A 458 -27.42 3.60 -10.94
N VAL A 459 -26.97 2.52 -11.58
CA VAL A 459 -27.15 1.13 -11.12
C VAL A 459 -26.67 0.91 -9.68
N ALA A 460 -25.57 1.54 -9.27
CA ALA A 460 -25.00 1.39 -7.93
C ALA A 460 -25.84 2.09 -6.84
N PRO A 461 -26.17 3.40 -6.91
CA PRO A 461 -27.03 4.05 -5.93
C PRO A 461 -28.46 3.51 -5.93
N ALA A 462 -29.00 3.07 -7.07
CA ALA A 462 -30.31 2.41 -7.13
C ALA A 462 -30.32 1.05 -6.43
N THR A 463 -29.26 0.24 -6.60
CA THR A 463 -29.11 -1.03 -5.86
C THR A 463 -28.93 -0.76 -4.35
N ARG A 464 -28.18 0.29 -3.98
CA ARG A 464 -28.05 0.73 -2.58
C ARG A 464 -29.39 1.16 -1.98
N HIS A 465 -30.21 1.90 -2.73
CA HIS A 465 -31.56 2.30 -2.34
C HIS A 465 -32.47 1.07 -2.14
N ALA A 466 -32.43 0.11 -3.08
CA ALA A 466 -33.15 -1.16 -2.91
C ALA A 466 -32.75 -1.90 -1.62
N MET A 467 -31.45 -1.94 -1.30
CA MET A 467 -30.91 -2.53 -0.06
C MET A 467 -31.33 -1.78 1.21
N ALA A 468 -31.42 -0.45 1.16
CA ALA A 468 -31.87 0.37 2.28
C ALA A 468 -33.37 0.20 2.57
N THR A 469 -34.19 0.08 1.52
CA THR A 469 -35.65 -0.10 1.61
C THR A 469 -36.03 -1.55 1.99
N HIS A 470 -35.24 -2.55 1.58
CA HIS A 470 -35.51 -3.97 1.83
C HIS A 470 -34.41 -4.67 2.67
N PRO A 471 -34.05 -4.17 3.87
CA PRO A 471 -32.86 -4.64 4.61
C PRO A 471 -32.96 -6.08 5.11
N ARG A 472 -34.15 -6.71 5.04
CA ARG A 472 -34.40 -8.11 5.42
C ARG A 472 -34.27 -9.11 4.26
N SER A 473 -34.12 -8.65 3.01
CA SER A 473 -33.93 -9.54 1.86
C SER A 473 -32.52 -10.10 1.84
N ALA A 474 -32.36 -11.35 1.41
CA ALA A 474 -31.07 -12.05 1.39
C ALA A 474 -30.28 -11.78 0.10
N TYR A 475 -30.97 -11.51 -1.02
CA TYR A 475 -30.36 -11.23 -2.32
C TYR A 475 -31.05 -10.09 -3.04
N PHE A 476 -30.28 -9.40 -3.87
CA PHE A 476 -30.71 -8.36 -4.80
C PHE A 476 -30.27 -8.78 -6.20
N PHE A 477 -31.24 -8.96 -7.11
CA PHE A 477 -31.00 -9.36 -8.49
C PHE A 477 -31.23 -8.13 -9.37
N HIS A 478 -30.16 -7.51 -9.85
CA HIS A 478 -30.26 -6.43 -10.82
C HIS A 478 -30.57 -6.99 -12.22
N LEU A 479 -31.50 -6.34 -12.92
CA LEU A 479 -31.85 -6.62 -14.31
C LEU A 479 -32.10 -5.30 -15.06
N ALA A 480 -31.29 -5.04 -16.08
CA ALA A 480 -31.40 -3.88 -16.96
C ALA A 480 -32.75 -3.81 -17.71
N THR A 481 -33.10 -2.63 -18.23
CA THR A 481 -34.28 -2.41 -19.09
C THR A 481 -34.20 -3.18 -20.39
N ASN A 482 -33.03 -3.27 -21.02
CA ASN A 482 -32.81 -4.02 -22.25
C ASN A 482 -32.67 -5.55 -22.05
N ALA A 483 -33.26 -6.09 -20.98
CA ALA A 483 -33.29 -7.53 -20.68
C ALA A 483 -34.72 -8.04 -20.40
N LEU A 484 -35.03 -9.27 -20.81
CA LEU A 484 -36.34 -9.91 -20.68
C LEU A 484 -36.20 -11.31 -20.08
N ILE A 485 -37.00 -11.61 -19.04
CA ILE A 485 -37.04 -12.95 -18.43
C ILE A 485 -37.86 -13.85 -19.35
N MET A 486 -37.22 -14.82 -20.00
CA MET A 486 -37.83 -15.68 -21.03
C MET A 486 -38.41 -16.98 -20.46
N ASN A 487 -37.92 -17.42 -19.31
CA ASN A 487 -38.39 -18.64 -18.64
C ASN A 487 -39.04 -18.28 -17.29
N PRO A 488 -40.37 -18.00 -17.25
CA PRO A 488 -41.03 -17.53 -16.04
C PRO A 488 -41.21 -18.61 -14.96
N THR A 489 -41.11 -19.90 -15.31
CA THR A 489 -41.35 -21.02 -14.38
C THR A 489 -40.11 -21.46 -13.60
N LYS A 490 -38.88 -21.12 -14.01
CA LYS A 490 -37.65 -21.37 -13.24
C LYS A 490 -37.47 -20.37 -12.08
N PRO A 491 -37.53 -20.77 -10.80
CA PRO A 491 -37.17 -19.89 -9.69
C PRO A 491 -35.65 -19.67 -9.64
N LEU A 492 -35.23 -18.42 -9.45
CA LEU A 492 -33.82 -18.04 -9.26
C LEU A 492 -33.13 -18.86 -8.15
N LYS A 493 -33.92 -19.32 -7.16
CA LYS A 493 -33.46 -20.18 -6.08
C LYS A 493 -32.88 -21.50 -6.57
N SER A 494 -33.62 -22.33 -7.32
CA SER A 494 -33.09 -23.62 -7.80
C SER A 494 -32.23 -23.49 -9.06
N HIS A 495 -32.31 -22.34 -9.76
CA HIS A 495 -31.49 -22.08 -10.94
C HIS A 495 -30.03 -21.79 -10.56
N ILE A 496 -29.79 -20.95 -9.53
CA ILE A 496 -28.44 -20.47 -9.15
C ILE A 496 -28.21 -20.50 -7.61
N LEU A 497 -29.19 -20.06 -6.80
CA LEU A 497 -28.98 -19.78 -5.37
C LEU A 497 -29.20 -20.98 -4.43
N GLU A 498 -29.19 -22.20 -4.96
CA GLU A 498 -29.33 -23.44 -4.20
C GLU A 498 -27.96 -24.01 -3.84
N LYS A 499 -27.85 -24.61 -2.66
CA LYS A 499 -26.54 -24.96 -2.09
C LYS A 499 -25.84 -26.05 -2.91
N GLY A 500 -24.63 -25.74 -3.38
CA GLY A 500 -23.83 -26.55 -4.30
C GLY A 500 -24.10 -26.23 -5.77
N ARG A 501 -25.19 -25.53 -6.11
CA ARG A 501 -25.55 -25.24 -7.50
C ARG A 501 -24.67 -24.16 -8.12
N LEU A 502 -24.18 -23.22 -7.32
CA LEU A 502 -23.23 -22.22 -7.79
C LEU A 502 -21.83 -22.82 -7.93
N GLU A 503 -21.45 -23.75 -7.05
CA GLU A 503 -20.18 -24.49 -7.12
C GLU A 503 -20.03 -25.23 -8.48
N ASP A 504 -21.11 -25.79 -9.04
CA ASP A 504 -21.15 -26.37 -10.40
C ASP A 504 -21.01 -25.34 -11.53
N LEU A 505 -21.59 -24.15 -11.35
CA LEU A 505 -21.72 -23.11 -12.38
C LEU A 505 -20.54 -22.12 -12.41
N MET A 506 -19.71 -22.09 -11.38
CA MET A 506 -18.58 -21.17 -11.23
C MET A 506 -17.45 -21.46 -12.24
N MET A 507 -17.19 -20.50 -13.13
CA MET A 507 -16.05 -20.50 -14.03
C MET A 507 -14.77 -20.15 -13.27
N ARG A 508 -13.87 -21.12 -13.14
CA ARG A 508 -12.61 -21.04 -12.37
C ARG A 508 -11.41 -21.03 -13.32
N ASP A 509 -10.36 -20.27 -12.98
CA ASP A 509 -9.16 -20.08 -13.80
C ASP A 509 -9.43 -19.49 -15.20
N VAL A 510 -10.47 -18.65 -15.32
CA VAL A 510 -10.80 -17.88 -16.54
C VAL A 510 -10.35 -16.42 -16.41
N PRO A 511 -9.89 -15.75 -17.49
CA PRO A 511 -9.48 -14.34 -17.45
C PRO A 511 -10.66 -13.43 -17.08
N ILE A 512 -10.39 -12.30 -16.41
CA ILE A 512 -11.42 -11.33 -16.02
C ILE A 512 -11.86 -10.44 -17.18
N VAL A 513 -10.96 -10.17 -18.12
CA VAL A 513 -11.23 -9.48 -19.39
C VAL A 513 -10.66 -10.38 -20.51
N PRO A 514 -11.49 -11.01 -21.35
CA PRO A 514 -11.00 -11.88 -22.42
C PRO A 514 -10.30 -11.12 -23.55
N PRO A 515 -9.47 -11.79 -24.39
CA PRO A 515 -8.97 -13.15 -24.20
C PRO A 515 -7.75 -13.23 -23.26
N ASP A 516 -6.98 -12.14 -23.12
CA ASP A 516 -5.58 -12.17 -22.68
C ASP A 516 -5.30 -11.53 -21.30
N SER A 517 -6.31 -11.25 -20.46
CA SER A 517 -6.03 -10.69 -19.12
C SER A 517 -5.23 -11.66 -18.25
N ILE A 518 -4.16 -11.13 -17.66
CA ILE A 518 -3.26 -11.82 -16.71
C ILE A 518 -4.01 -12.18 -15.41
N ILE A 519 -5.04 -11.42 -15.06
CA ILE A 519 -5.84 -11.66 -13.85
C ILE A 519 -6.97 -12.63 -14.18
N ARG A 520 -7.12 -13.67 -13.35
CA ARG A 520 -8.03 -14.81 -13.55
C ARG A 520 -8.83 -15.11 -12.28
N THR A 521 -10.01 -15.72 -12.45
CA THR A 521 -10.82 -16.21 -11.32
C THR A 521 -10.09 -17.29 -10.51
N PHE A 522 -10.26 -17.32 -9.20
CA PHE A 522 -9.48 -18.20 -8.32
C PHE A 522 -9.82 -19.68 -8.52
N ALA A 523 -8.83 -20.48 -8.91
CA ALA A 523 -8.97 -21.93 -9.17
C ALA A 523 -9.56 -22.75 -7.99
N ASN A 524 -9.45 -22.26 -6.75
CA ASN A 524 -9.93 -22.91 -5.53
C ASN A 524 -11.06 -22.12 -4.83
N GLN A 525 -11.78 -21.25 -5.54
CA GLN A 525 -12.91 -20.50 -5.00
C GLN A 525 -14.10 -21.42 -4.71
N LYS A 526 -14.84 -21.12 -3.62
CA LYS A 526 -15.98 -21.88 -3.11
C LYS A 526 -17.22 -21.00 -3.03
N GLU A 527 -18.39 -21.59 -3.29
CA GLU A 527 -19.71 -20.96 -3.18
C GLU A 527 -19.93 -20.24 -1.84
N ALA A 528 -19.48 -20.83 -0.73
CA ALA A 528 -19.68 -20.29 0.60
C ALA A 528 -19.04 -18.90 0.81
N ASP A 529 -17.97 -18.60 0.06
CA ASP A 529 -17.26 -17.34 0.09
C ASP A 529 -17.77 -16.32 -0.93
N VAL A 530 -18.71 -16.69 -1.81
CA VAL A 530 -19.27 -15.80 -2.83
C VAL A 530 -20.38 -14.92 -2.26
N GLU A 531 -20.36 -13.66 -2.67
CA GLU A 531 -21.35 -12.64 -2.32
C GLU A 531 -21.83 -11.82 -3.53
N LEU A 532 -21.16 -11.89 -4.68
CA LEU A 532 -21.57 -11.31 -5.97
C LEU A 532 -21.48 -12.35 -7.09
N ILE A 533 -22.49 -12.42 -7.96
CA ILE A 533 -22.57 -13.33 -9.11
C ILE A 533 -22.79 -12.51 -10.37
N LEU A 534 -21.92 -12.68 -11.36
CA LEU A 534 -21.86 -11.92 -12.61
C LEU A 534 -21.73 -12.85 -13.82
N THR A 535 -22.08 -12.31 -15.00
CA THR A 535 -21.72 -12.90 -16.31
C THR A 535 -20.62 -12.09 -16.98
N GLN A 536 -19.98 -12.70 -17.98
CA GLN A 536 -18.95 -12.14 -18.83
C GLN A 536 -19.34 -12.44 -20.29
N ASP A 537 -18.96 -11.58 -21.22
CA ASP A 537 -19.16 -11.78 -22.66
C ASP A 537 -17.83 -12.03 -23.39
N SER A 538 -17.70 -11.71 -24.69
CA SER A 538 -16.43 -11.90 -25.41
C SER A 538 -15.40 -10.80 -25.18
N GLU A 539 -15.78 -9.67 -24.56
CA GLU A 539 -14.92 -8.51 -24.34
C GLU A 539 -14.77 -8.19 -22.84
N ASP A 540 -15.85 -8.10 -22.07
CA ASP A 540 -15.83 -7.57 -20.70
C ASP A 540 -16.77 -8.31 -19.73
N LEU A 541 -16.79 -7.89 -18.45
CA LEU A 541 -17.84 -8.24 -17.51
C LEU A 541 -19.18 -7.57 -17.87
N ASN A 542 -20.30 -8.22 -17.56
CA ASN A 542 -21.63 -7.68 -17.87
C ASN A 542 -22.37 -7.26 -16.59
N PRO A 543 -22.46 -5.95 -16.29
CA PRO A 543 -23.20 -5.42 -15.14
C PRO A 543 -24.72 -5.31 -15.37
N GLY A 544 -25.25 -5.64 -16.56
CA GLY A 544 -26.68 -5.54 -16.86
C GLY A 544 -27.55 -6.65 -16.26
N SER A 545 -26.94 -7.71 -15.72
CA SER A 545 -27.62 -8.79 -15.01
C SER A 545 -26.70 -9.40 -13.95
N PHE A 546 -26.90 -9.07 -12.67
CA PHE A 546 -26.06 -9.54 -11.56
C PHE A 546 -26.85 -9.83 -10.29
N ILE A 547 -26.35 -10.75 -9.45
CA ILE A 547 -26.97 -11.07 -8.16
C ILE A 547 -26.00 -10.73 -7.03
N LEU A 548 -26.43 -9.87 -6.10
CA LEU A 548 -25.68 -9.40 -4.94
C LEU A 548 -26.34 -9.89 -3.65
N LYS A 549 -25.58 -10.55 -2.79
CA LYS A 549 -26.02 -11.07 -1.48
C LYS A 549 -25.96 -9.98 -0.43
N ASN A 550 -26.99 -9.84 0.40
CA ASN A 550 -27.04 -8.80 1.43
C ASN A 550 -26.01 -9.09 2.54
N GLY A 551 -25.04 -8.17 2.70
CA GLY A 551 -23.94 -8.31 3.65
C GLY A 551 -23.14 -7.02 3.78
N GLU A 552 -22.10 -7.03 4.60
CA GLU A 552 -21.15 -5.91 4.70
C GLU A 552 -20.38 -5.71 3.38
N PHE A 553 -19.97 -6.82 2.74
CA PHE A 553 -19.34 -6.80 1.43
C PHE A 553 -20.18 -6.07 0.38
N ALA A 554 -21.50 -6.32 0.31
CA ALA A 554 -22.35 -5.67 -0.68
C ALA A 554 -22.45 -4.16 -0.52
N ARG A 555 -22.39 -3.64 0.73
CA ARG A 555 -22.32 -2.20 0.99
C ARG A 555 -20.97 -1.65 0.52
N PHE A 556 -19.88 -2.27 0.97
CA PHE A 556 -18.51 -1.94 0.56
C PHE A 556 -18.30 -1.97 -0.97
N PHE A 557 -18.83 -2.98 -1.66
CA PHE A 557 -18.72 -3.12 -3.11
C PHE A 557 -19.46 -1.99 -3.84
N LEU A 558 -20.67 -1.64 -3.43
CA LEU A 558 -21.42 -0.52 -4.03
C LEU A 558 -20.79 0.84 -3.70
N ASP A 559 -20.22 1.01 -2.50
CA ASP A 559 -19.43 2.19 -2.13
C ASP A 559 -18.17 2.33 -2.99
N VAL A 560 -17.40 1.25 -3.19
CA VAL A 560 -16.18 1.24 -4.00
C VAL A 560 -16.49 1.39 -5.49
N TRP A 561 -17.52 0.74 -6.02
CA TRP A 561 -17.88 0.86 -7.44
C TRP A 561 -18.34 2.28 -7.78
N PHE A 562 -19.11 2.93 -6.88
CA PHE A 562 -19.59 4.30 -7.07
C PHE A 562 -18.61 5.40 -6.60
N ASP A 563 -17.35 5.05 -6.27
CA ASP A 563 -16.36 6.00 -5.79
C ASP A 563 -16.11 7.12 -6.83
N PRO A 564 -16.03 8.40 -6.42
CA PRO A 564 -15.75 9.51 -7.34
C PRO A 564 -14.48 9.33 -8.18
N LEU A 565 -13.48 8.59 -7.71
CA LEU A 565 -12.27 8.28 -8.47
C LEU A 565 -12.58 7.44 -9.71
N PHE A 566 -13.48 6.46 -9.63
CA PHE A 566 -13.85 5.64 -10.79
C PHE A 566 -14.87 6.34 -11.70
N ARG A 567 -15.78 7.14 -11.13
CA ARG A 567 -16.75 7.91 -11.93
C ARG A 567 -16.13 9.07 -12.71
N ASN A 568 -15.14 9.75 -12.12
CA ASN A 568 -14.43 10.86 -12.77
C ASN A 568 -13.28 10.38 -13.68
N TYR A 569 -12.91 9.10 -13.61
CA TYR A 569 -11.98 8.50 -14.57
C TYR A 569 -12.74 8.18 -15.85
N ASN A 570 -12.30 8.74 -16.98
CA ASN A 570 -13.02 8.67 -18.25
C ASN A 570 -12.91 7.29 -18.93
N PHE A 571 -13.60 6.30 -18.36
CA PHE A 571 -13.66 4.93 -18.84
C PHE A 571 -14.48 4.81 -20.13
N ALA A 572 -13.90 4.19 -21.17
CA ALA A 572 -14.52 4.09 -22.50
C ALA A 572 -15.87 3.32 -22.53
N LYS A 573 -16.10 2.36 -21.62
CA LYS A 573 -17.40 1.71 -21.38
C LYS A 573 -17.91 2.00 -19.95
N ALA A 574 -17.74 3.23 -19.46
CA ALA A 574 -18.31 3.73 -18.21
C ALA A 574 -18.17 2.77 -17.00
N GLU A 575 -19.29 2.36 -16.38
CA GLU A 575 -19.34 1.52 -15.19
C GLU A 575 -18.82 0.09 -15.41
N THR A 576 -18.89 -0.41 -16.64
CA THR A 576 -18.37 -1.74 -17.03
C THR A 576 -16.86 -1.77 -16.88
N HIS A 577 -16.13 -0.92 -17.61
CA HIS A 577 -14.67 -0.83 -17.47
C HIS A 577 -14.24 -0.44 -16.04
N GLY A 578 -15.07 0.30 -15.29
CA GLY A 578 -14.86 0.54 -13.86
C GLY A 578 -14.92 -0.75 -13.03
N LEU A 579 -15.91 -1.61 -13.30
CA LEU A 579 -16.03 -2.94 -12.70
C LEU A 579 -14.88 -3.87 -13.11
N ASP A 580 -14.48 -3.89 -14.38
CA ASP A 580 -13.33 -4.66 -14.88
C ASP A 580 -12.02 -4.22 -14.22
N HIS A 581 -11.85 -2.91 -13.98
CA HIS A 581 -10.72 -2.38 -13.23
C HIS A 581 -10.74 -2.85 -11.77
N ILE A 582 -11.89 -2.74 -11.10
CA ILE A 582 -12.04 -3.19 -9.71
C ILE A 582 -11.74 -4.69 -9.58
N MET A 583 -12.26 -5.54 -10.47
CA MET A 583 -12.04 -6.98 -10.42
C MET A 583 -10.59 -7.39 -10.74
N GLN A 584 -9.88 -6.62 -11.58
CA GLN A 584 -8.47 -6.89 -11.87
C GLN A 584 -7.52 -6.41 -10.75
N TRP A 585 -7.79 -5.24 -10.14
CA TRP A 585 -6.86 -4.60 -9.19
C TRP A 585 -7.21 -4.79 -7.71
N HIS A 586 -8.41 -5.30 -7.38
CA HIS A 586 -8.83 -5.56 -5.99
C HIS A 586 -9.13 -7.06 -5.77
N PRO A 587 -8.09 -7.90 -5.48
CA PRO A 587 -8.26 -9.33 -5.22
C PRO A 587 -9.26 -9.69 -4.12
N THR A 588 -9.52 -8.77 -3.19
CA THR A 588 -10.55 -8.91 -2.13
C THR A 588 -11.98 -8.86 -2.65
N VAL A 589 -12.24 -8.12 -3.74
CA VAL A 589 -13.53 -8.09 -4.43
C VAL A 589 -13.67 -9.33 -5.33
N LEU A 590 -12.60 -9.66 -6.08
CA LEU A 590 -12.58 -10.86 -6.92
C LEU A 590 -12.80 -12.15 -6.10
N ALA A 591 -12.21 -12.27 -4.91
CA ALA A 591 -12.41 -13.43 -4.03
C ALA A 591 -13.88 -13.63 -3.59
N ARG A 592 -14.69 -12.56 -3.59
CA ARG A 592 -16.13 -12.56 -3.29
C ARG A 592 -17.03 -12.69 -4.53
N THR A 593 -16.45 -12.71 -5.73
CA THR A 593 -17.18 -12.63 -7.00
C THR A 593 -17.08 -13.94 -7.77
N ALA A 594 -18.22 -14.48 -8.22
CA ALA A 594 -18.31 -15.63 -9.11
C ALA A 594 -18.69 -15.20 -10.53
N LEU A 595 -17.98 -15.71 -11.53
CA LEU A 595 -18.41 -15.65 -12.92
C LEU A 595 -19.15 -16.94 -13.29
N VAL A 596 -20.33 -16.82 -13.90
CA VAL A 596 -21.10 -17.95 -14.46
C VAL A 596 -21.23 -17.81 -15.99
N PRO A 597 -21.43 -18.92 -16.74
CA PRO A 597 -21.58 -18.85 -18.20
C PRO A 597 -22.72 -17.93 -18.62
N GLN A 598 -22.47 -17.09 -19.64
CA GLN A 598 -23.36 -16.01 -20.10
C GLN A 598 -24.85 -16.41 -20.18
N ARG A 599 -25.16 -17.56 -20.79
CA ARG A 599 -26.54 -18.06 -20.96
C ARG A 599 -27.29 -18.43 -19.68
N ILE A 600 -26.62 -18.52 -18.53
CA ILE A 600 -27.25 -18.78 -17.23
C ILE A 600 -28.03 -17.55 -16.74
N LEU A 601 -27.51 -16.34 -16.97
CA LEU A 601 -28.04 -15.12 -16.33
C LEU A 601 -28.24 -13.92 -17.29
N SER A 602 -27.56 -13.89 -18.45
CA SER A 602 -27.73 -12.85 -19.47
C SER A 602 -27.33 -13.33 -20.88
N SER A 603 -28.14 -14.19 -21.50
CA SER A 603 -27.91 -14.62 -22.89
C SER A 603 -28.15 -13.47 -23.88
N TYR A 604 -27.39 -13.36 -24.97
CA TYR A 604 -27.53 -12.25 -25.93
C TYR A 604 -28.49 -12.58 -27.10
N SER A 605 -29.16 -11.57 -27.65
CA SER A 605 -29.86 -11.71 -28.94
C SER A 605 -28.87 -12.02 -30.08
N SER A 606 -29.34 -12.63 -31.17
CA SER A 606 -28.50 -12.96 -32.34
C SER A 606 -27.80 -11.75 -32.96
N ASP A 607 -28.38 -10.58 -32.76
CA ASP A 607 -28.01 -9.33 -33.43
C ASP A 607 -27.10 -8.47 -32.52
N SER A 608 -26.77 -8.96 -31.32
CA SER A 608 -25.99 -8.25 -30.31
C SER A 608 -24.47 -8.48 -30.45
N PRO A 609 -23.64 -7.42 -30.50
CA PRO A 609 -22.19 -7.53 -30.49
C PRO A 609 -21.67 -8.02 -29.13
N GLY A 610 -20.47 -8.59 -29.12
CA GLY A 610 -19.83 -9.12 -27.91
C GLY A 610 -20.34 -10.48 -27.44
N ALA A 611 -21.27 -11.13 -28.16
CA ALA A 611 -21.73 -12.48 -27.80
C ALA A 611 -20.58 -13.49 -27.88
N ALA A 612 -20.26 -14.15 -26.76
CA ALA A 612 -19.31 -15.26 -26.75
C ALA A 612 -19.81 -16.41 -27.66
N LEU A 613 -18.93 -17.33 -28.10
CA LEU A 613 -19.29 -18.43 -29.01
C LEU A 613 -20.45 -19.32 -28.52
N ASP A 614 -20.71 -19.35 -27.21
CA ASP A 614 -21.85 -20.05 -26.60
C ASP A 614 -22.72 -19.09 -25.75
N GLY A 615 -22.73 -17.79 -26.08
CA GLY A 615 -23.42 -16.72 -25.36
C GLY A 615 -24.83 -16.37 -25.86
N THR A 616 -25.15 -16.70 -27.11
CA THR A 616 -26.43 -16.37 -27.76
C THR A 616 -27.60 -17.17 -27.16
N TYR A 617 -28.77 -16.53 -27.02
CA TYR A 617 -30.02 -17.15 -26.54
C TYR A 617 -30.39 -18.41 -27.33
N LYS A 618 -30.67 -19.49 -26.59
CA LYS A 618 -31.27 -20.73 -27.09
C LYS A 618 -32.56 -20.99 -26.29
N ASP A 619 -33.56 -21.62 -26.91
CA ASP A 619 -34.88 -21.68 -26.27
C ASP A 619 -34.87 -22.50 -24.97
N GLY A 620 -35.37 -21.89 -23.89
CA GLY A 620 -35.31 -22.45 -22.53
C GLY A 620 -34.26 -21.79 -21.63
N ASP A 621 -33.39 -20.92 -22.15
CA ASP A 621 -32.53 -20.03 -21.37
C ASP A 621 -33.36 -19.07 -20.48
N PHE A 622 -32.75 -18.55 -19.40
CA PHE A 622 -33.49 -17.84 -18.34
C PHE A 622 -33.82 -16.39 -18.70
N VAL A 623 -32.81 -15.62 -19.13
CA VAL A 623 -32.89 -14.20 -19.48
C VAL A 623 -32.23 -13.99 -20.83
N ILE A 624 -32.87 -13.19 -21.70
CA ILE A 624 -32.26 -12.60 -22.89
C ILE A 624 -31.97 -11.12 -22.65
N GLN A 625 -30.83 -10.63 -23.14
CA GLN A 625 -30.43 -9.24 -23.14
C GLN A 625 -30.11 -8.76 -24.57
N PHE A 626 -30.59 -7.57 -24.89
CA PHE A 626 -30.41 -6.91 -26.18
C PHE A 626 -29.16 -6.00 -26.12
N HIS A 627 -28.00 -6.59 -25.91
CA HIS A 627 -26.76 -5.82 -25.71
C HIS A 627 -26.45 -4.93 -26.93
N GLY A 628 -26.13 -3.66 -26.70
CA GLY A 628 -25.78 -2.70 -27.75
C GLY A 628 -26.92 -2.27 -28.69
N CYS A 629 -28.17 -2.68 -28.47
CA CYS A 629 -29.33 -2.22 -29.27
C CYS A 629 -29.57 -0.71 -29.14
N ASP A 630 -29.02 -0.13 -28.06
CA ASP A 630 -29.17 1.24 -27.59
C ASP A 630 -28.23 2.24 -28.28
N ASP A 631 -27.03 1.81 -28.68
CA ASP A 631 -25.95 2.67 -29.19
C ASP A 631 -25.54 2.34 -30.65
N THR A 632 -25.99 1.19 -31.18
CA THR A 632 -25.65 0.75 -32.55
C THR A 632 -26.58 1.39 -33.58
N LYS A 633 -26.04 2.21 -34.49
CA LYS A 633 -26.81 2.83 -35.59
C LYS A 633 -27.57 1.78 -36.42
N GLY A 634 -28.90 1.80 -36.34
CA GLY A 634 -29.80 0.95 -37.12
C GLY A 634 -30.44 -0.21 -36.35
N ARG A 635 -30.08 -0.42 -35.07
CA ARG A 635 -30.81 -1.30 -34.15
C ARG A 635 -31.86 -0.50 -33.35
N ASP A 636 -32.80 -1.22 -32.76
CA ASP A 636 -33.89 -0.68 -31.93
C ASP A 636 -34.31 -1.75 -30.91
N CYS A 637 -34.07 -1.47 -29.64
CA CYS A 637 -34.41 -2.33 -28.51
C CYS A 637 -35.90 -2.68 -28.43
N ALA A 638 -36.79 -1.77 -28.83
CA ALA A 638 -38.23 -2.00 -28.82
C ALA A 638 -38.65 -2.97 -29.93
N ARG A 639 -38.05 -2.85 -31.12
CA ARG A 639 -38.27 -3.76 -32.25
C ARG A 639 -37.70 -5.16 -32.00
N GLU A 640 -36.51 -5.28 -31.43
CA GLU A 640 -35.93 -6.58 -31.07
C GLU A 640 -36.78 -7.29 -30.01
N LEU A 641 -37.11 -6.59 -28.91
CA LEU A 641 -37.92 -7.13 -27.81
C LEU A 641 -39.31 -7.59 -28.25
N GLU A 642 -39.94 -6.95 -29.24
CA GLU A 642 -41.32 -7.25 -29.68
C GLU A 642 -41.51 -8.71 -30.15
N SER A 643 -40.46 -9.33 -30.70
CA SER A 643 -40.48 -10.73 -31.14
C SER A 643 -40.42 -11.70 -29.97
N TYR A 644 -39.46 -11.50 -29.06
CA TYR A 644 -39.26 -12.31 -27.86
C TYR A 644 -40.39 -12.13 -26.84
N TYR A 645 -40.95 -10.93 -26.71
CA TYR A 645 -42.10 -10.66 -25.83
C TYR A 645 -43.33 -11.48 -26.25
N LYS A 646 -43.59 -11.64 -27.55
CA LYS A 646 -44.68 -12.51 -28.07
C LYS A 646 -44.41 -14.01 -27.91
N LEU A 647 -43.14 -14.40 -27.76
CA LEU A 647 -42.77 -15.79 -27.41
C LEU A 647 -42.93 -16.01 -25.90
N TRP A 648 -42.52 -15.05 -25.07
CA TRP A 648 -42.71 -15.06 -23.62
C TRP A 648 -44.21 -15.06 -23.25
N GLU A 649 -45.01 -14.17 -23.84
CA GLU A 649 -46.44 -14.04 -23.57
C GLU A 649 -47.19 -15.35 -23.85
N LYS A 650 -46.85 -16.05 -24.94
CA LYS A 650 -47.41 -17.38 -25.24
C LYS A 650 -47.05 -18.45 -24.20
N LYS A 651 -45.84 -18.39 -23.62
CA LYS A 651 -45.39 -19.30 -22.55
C LYS A 651 -46.01 -18.95 -21.20
N ALA A 652 -46.10 -17.67 -20.88
CA ALA A 652 -46.76 -17.17 -19.66
C ALA A 652 -48.29 -17.40 -19.66
N GLN A 653 -48.88 -17.73 -20.82
CA GLN A 653 -50.27 -18.14 -20.99
C GLN A 653 -50.47 -19.67 -21.12
N SER A 654 -49.40 -20.46 -21.33
CA SER A 654 -49.47 -21.94 -21.33
C SER A 654 -49.24 -22.56 -19.96
N ASP A 655 -48.58 -21.82 -19.07
CA ASP A 655 -48.08 -22.25 -17.76
C ASP A 655 -48.77 -21.48 -16.60
#